data_AF-A0A960NUP8-F1
#
_entry.id   AF-A0A960NUP8-F1
#
_cell.length_a   1.000
_cell.length_b   1.000
_cell.length_c   1.000
_cell.angle_alpha   90.00
_cell.angle_beta   90.00
_cell.angle_gamma   90.00
#
_symmetry.space_group_name_H-M   'P 1'
#
loop_
_entity.id
_entity.type
_entity.pdbx_description
1 polymer ?
#
loop_
_entity_poly.entity_id
_entity_poly.type
_entity_poly.pdbx_seq_one_letter_code
_entity_poly.pdbx_strand_id
1 'polypeptide(L)'
;MEIKTLSDKKIEQEKDLAVRPVFPFYSRSKNLLAHVEKMRGVLLSHLPRPFPFSDKKSLAAWIEKTIPWITWSTFESPPDTVTLFFLIPPLSSLPTETFISEMIKRWLLPHQETKMLSFEHMEFFFELHPRESFFIAEASVLIKDRQEATLLKENLPLLKKEILSALSGRKFAPALLETKILPLDHKMNLIREGFIKLVSKFPDDLDETLFERLAFMQAYASKEFREERSYRHLARIILTFILLRSHLKRELNAFPEKRHMKIRFMPTSLTFPFGTKPVLGLSIGLNFFHQYELFNEKHVLRAVQELYPYMRIVPGSTFRSNPLNGPVTMLYVEIEKEDGSQISLEERKTLKESLEEELKKRIEHLVPALFVVRNEEETMRNILMLSRELKSRDDLPQMMISFDQHSKDDLVFTVVLLRVKKEGMPSIQELLKNKDQRIRFILDRVQNVNFIDQSHPIEANVFRLQMAKLHSFLRMDFSVNLYVARDEIVKFLTEHIGEIRDYNGGMMIKQGEILTQFKRLFSDVSSRNQEILENFFYSLNPIESQATISLQYLSLFFELFVKMTEKHQTGEKACEIEHEKDDDITVMILRSTDPDYRPIVEEAIAKAAIRDRAVISSMLTIENSHYFSLLYEDTESAHHDLFRSSVQQALKRWQEKKNQLQVLRIPYIDILSIDPRVGGDKESAVFIRLFFDGLMRNGKEGKPECAVAKTYELSDDHKTYTFHLRESYWSNGDPVTAYDFEYAWKKVLSPSFETPFAYVFYPIKNGRKAKEGIVSLDEVGIRPLDNHTLVIELEHPAPYFIELTANTLYMPVNRLVDKAHPNWATQRGESFVCNGPFKWKTTSESAPFLELQKNSQHWNQKRIEIDHIQASQMNLTSAVQMFNTGKLDLIGSNLCSSG
;
A
#
# COMPACT_ATOMS: atom_id res chain seq x y z
N MET A 1 54.51 21.06 6.97
CA MET A 1 54.32 21.77 8.26
C MET A 1 54.54 23.29 8.15
N GLU A 2 54.73 23.86 6.95
CA GLU A 2 54.92 25.31 6.72
C GLU A 2 53.69 26.06 6.16
N ILE A 3 52.53 25.41 6.05
CA ILE A 3 51.30 26.07 5.53
C ILE A 3 50.48 26.72 6.67
N LYS A 4 50.86 26.50 7.94
CA LYS A 4 50.07 26.92 9.11
C LYS A 4 50.39 28.34 9.63
N THR A 5 51.36 29.04 9.05
CA THR A 5 51.90 30.29 9.63
C THR A 5 51.75 31.53 8.74
N LEU A 6 51.09 31.41 7.59
CA LEU A 6 50.82 32.55 6.69
C LEU A 6 49.33 32.97 6.64
N SER A 7 48.43 32.29 7.34
CA SER A 7 47.00 32.67 7.41
C SER A 7 46.70 33.78 8.43
N ASP A 8 47.60 34.05 9.37
CA ASP A 8 47.23 34.78 10.60
C ASP A 8 47.57 36.27 10.60
N LYS A 9 48.01 36.86 9.48
CA LYS A 9 48.46 38.26 9.44
C LYS A 9 47.75 39.22 8.47
N LYS A 10 46.57 38.86 7.94
CA LYS A 10 45.77 39.82 7.16
C LYS A 10 44.25 39.64 7.21
N ILE A 11 43.73 39.05 8.29
CA ILE A 11 42.29 38.81 8.48
C ILE A 11 41.86 39.44 9.81
N GLU A 12 41.73 40.76 9.84
CA GLU A 12 41.23 41.47 11.04
C GLU A 12 39.99 42.34 10.78
N GLN A 13 39.35 42.22 9.63
CA GLN A 13 38.00 42.76 9.39
C GLN A 13 37.19 41.74 8.58
N GLU A 14 36.00 41.37 9.07
CA GLU A 14 35.06 40.34 8.57
C GLU A 14 35.34 38.86 8.97
N LYS A 15 35.19 38.56 10.27
CA LYS A 15 35.24 37.20 10.85
C LYS A 15 33.91 36.41 10.84
N ASP A 16 32.82 36.95 10.29
CA ASP A 16 31.47 36.49 10.68
C ASP A 16 30.73 35.56 9.72
N LEU A 17 31.31 35.17 8.57
CA LEU A 17 30.69 34.16 7.70
C LEU A 17 31.75 33.20 7.15
N ALA A 18 32.11 32.23 7.98
CA ALA A 18 33.02 31.18 7.56
C ALA A 18 32.22 30.08 6.81
N VAL A 19 32.54 29.95 5.53
CA VAL A 19 31.92 29.03 4.58
C VAL A 19 32.95 27.96 4.22
N ARG A 20 32.58 26.68 4.36
CA ARG A 20 33.45 25.53 4.01
C ARG A 20 32.90 24.81 2.77
N PRO A 21 33.68 24.66 1.68
CA PRO A 21 33.22 23.95 0.49
C PRO A 21 33.00 22.45 0.75
N VAL A 22 32.06 21.84 0.04
CA VAL A 22 31.85 20.37 0.01
C VAL A 22 32.87 19.75 -0.96
N PHE A 23 33.71 18.81 -0.50
CA PHE A 23 34.63 18.02 -1.34
C PHE A 23 33.95 16.71 -1.80
N PRO A 24 34.16 16.23 -3.05
CA PRO A 24 35.45 16.18 -3.75
C PRO A 24 35.43 16.80 -5.16
N PHE A 25 35.94 18.02 -5.31
CA PHE A 25 36.31 18.54 -6.63
C PHE A 25 37.73 18.09 -7.00
N TYR A 26 37.86 17.27 -8.04
CA TYR A 26 39.15 16.93 -8.65
C TYR A 26 39.78 18.19 -9.26
N SER A 27 40.72 18.81 -8.57
CA SER A 27 41.65 19.74 -9.22
C SER A 27 42.85 20.04 -8.30
N ARG A 28 44.03 19.54 -8.68
CA ARG A 28 45.33 20.03 -8.19
C ARG A 28 45.68 21.39 -8.83
N SER A 29 44.82 22.40 -8.74
CA SER A 29 45.07 23.72 -9.35
C SER A 29 45.04 24.86 -8.33
N LYS A 30 45.89 25.86 -8.56
CA LYS A 30 45.94 27.14 -7.85
C LYS A 30 44.66 27.98 -8.01
N ASN A 31 43.68 27.54 -8.80
CA ASN A 31 42.44 28.28 -9.11
C ASN A 31 41.28 27.99 -8.15
N LEU A 32 41.37 26.97 -7.27
CA LEU A 32 40.27 26.62 -6.36
C LEU A 32 40.02 27.73 -5.32
N LEU A 33 41.08 28.32 -4.75
CA LEU A 33 40.96 29.37 -3.75
C LEU A 33 40.28 30.62 -4.34
N ALA A 34 40.67 31.00 -5.56
CA ALA A 34 40.07 32.13 -6.28
C ALA A 34 38.59 31.89 -6.62
N HIS A 35 38.21 30.66 -6.97
CA HIS A 35 36.79 30.29 -7.20
C HIS A 35 35.96 30.37 -5.91
N VAL A 36 36.51 29.85 -4.80
CA VAL A 36 35.86 29.91 -3.48
C VAL A 36 35.70 31.37 -3.02
N GLU A 37 36.73 32.21 -3.19
CA GLU A 37 36.66 33.64 -2.87
C GLU A 37 35.65 34.38 -3.74
N LYS A 38 35.59 34.07 -5.05
CA LYS A 38 34.59 34.63 -5.98
C LYS A 38 33.17 34.31 -5.53
N MET A 39 32.87 33.04 -5.30
CA MET A 39 31.54 32.60 -4.87
C MET A 39 31.18 33.06 -3.45
N ARG A 40 32.17 33.23 -2.56
CA ARG A 40 31.97 33.90 -1.26
C ARG A 40 31.56 35.36 -1.46
N GLY A 41 32.18 36.07 -2.40
CA GLY A 41 31.80 37.42 -2.79
C GLY A 41 30.36 37.49 -3.30
N VAL A 42 29.95 36.56 -4.16
CA VAL A 42 28.58 36.43 -4.68
C VAL A 42 27.57 36.15 -3.55
N LEU A 43 27.90 35.27 -2.60
CA LEU A 43 27.04 35.04 -1.44
C LEU A 43 26.89 36.33 -0.60
N LEU A 44 27.97 37.05 -0.33
CA LEU A 44 27.98 38.25 0.51
C LEU A 44 27.30 39.47 -0.14
N SER A 45 27.24 39.54 -1.47
CA SER A 45 26.56 40.63 -2.19
C SER A 45 25.04 40.50 -2.17
N HIS A 46 24.51 39.28 -2.03
CA HIS A 46 23.07 38.98 -2.03
C HIS A 46 22.46 38.81 -0.63
N LEU A 47 23.27 38.69 0.43
CA LEU A 47 22.79 38.57 1.80
C LEU A 47 22.37 39.93 2.41
N PRO A 48 21.33 39.97 3.27
CA PRO A 48 20.83 41.21 3.85
C PRO A 48 21.81 41.80 4.87
N ARG A 49 22.01 43.13 4.86
CA ARG A 49 22.82 43.86 5.84
C ARG A 49 21.94 44.71 6.77
N PRO A 50 22.23 44.78 8.10
CA PRO A 50 23.37 44.18 8.80
C PRO A 50 23.23 42.66 9.00
N PHE A 51 24.36 41.94 8.90
CA PHE A 51 24.44 40.49 9.03
C PHE A 51 24.18 40.03 10.48
N PRO A 52 23.18 39.18 10.76
CA PRO A 52 22.84 38.77 12.13
C PRO A 52 23.05 37.26 12.34
N PHE A 53 24.30 36.75 12.33
CA PHE A 53 24.59 35.34 12.64
C PHE A 53 25.68 35.18 13.70
N SER A 54 25.57 35.93 14.80
CA SER A 54 26.49 35.81 15.94
C SER A 54 26.33 34.49 16.71
N ASP A 55 25.24 33.74 16.50
CA ASP A 55 25.01 32.44 17.13
C ASP A 55 24.26 31.44 16.21
N LYS A 56 24.42 30.14 16.54
CA LYS A 56 23.90 29.01 15.77
C LYS A 56 22.37 28.97 15.67
N LYS A 57 21.63 29.45 16.68
CA LYS A 57 20.16 29.42 16.66
C LYS A 57 19.60 30.47 15.72
N SER A 58 20.18 31.66 15.72
CA SER A 58 19.79 32.75 14.81
C SER A 58 20.04 32.38 13.35
N LEU A 59 21.15 31.70 13.04
CA LEU A 59 21.43 31.17 11.71
C LEU A 59 20.43 30.09 11.28
N ALA A 60 20.11 29.13 12.15
CA ALA A 60 19.15 28.08 11.84
C ALA A 60 17.74 28.64 11.57
N ALA A 61 17.27 29.57 12.41
CA ALA A 61 15.98 30.22 12.23
C ALA A 61 15.89 31.03 10.92
N TRP A 62 16.99 31.65 10.52
CA TRP A 62 17.06 32.36 9.24
C TRP A 62 17.07 31.42 8.05
N ILE A 63 17.83 30.31 8.12
CA ILE A 63 17.84 29.27 7.07
C ILE A 63 16.43 28.74 6.85
N GLU A 64 15.72 28.37 7.92
CA GLU A 64 14.35 27.83 7.86
C GLU A 64 13.35 28.83 7.26
N LYS A 65 13.52 30.12 7.54
CA LYS A 65 12.62 31.17 7.04
C LYS A 65 12.93 31.62 5.61
N THR A 66 14.18 31.52 5.17
CA THR A 66 14.66 32.22 3.97
C THR A 66 15.04 31.30 2.82
N ILE A 67 15.53 30.09 3.10
CA ILE A 67 15.95 29.13 2.08
C ILE A 67 14.74 28.22 1.73
N PRO A 68 14.40 27.99 0.46
CA PRO A 68 15.19 28.30 -0.75
C PRO A 68 15.06 29.76 -1.23
N TRP A 69 16.19 30.42 -1.46
CA TRP A 69 16.25 31.79 -1.94
C TRP A 69 16.61 31.83 -3.43
N ILE A 70 15.65 32.26 -4.26
CA ILE A 70 15.83 32.48 -5.70
C ILE A 70 15.46 33.93 -6.05
N THR A 71 16.37 34.66 -6.70
CA THR A 71 16.21 36.06 -7.11
C THR A 71 16.94 36.36 -8.43
N TRP A 72 16.72 37.54 -9.02
CA TRP A 72 17.33 37.96 -10.28
C TRP A 72 17.49 39.47 -10.37
N SER A 73 18.43 39.94 -11.21
CA SER A 73 18.67 41.36 -11.45
C SER A 73 17.57 42.01 -12.27
N THR A 74 17.39 43.32 -12.09
CA THR A 74 16.51 44.14 -12.95
C THR A 74 17.17 44.39 -14.30
N PHE A 75 16.38 44.44 -15.37
CA PHE A 75 16.83 44.73 -16.73
C PHE A 75 15.78 45.57 -17.47
N GLU A 76 16.25 46.55 -18.26
CA GLU A 76 15.38 47.60 -18.84
C GLU A 76 15.52 47.75 -20.37
N SER A 77 16.74 47.72 -20.93
CA SER A 77 16.97 48.06 -22.35
C SER A 77 17.87 47.04 -23.07
N PRO A 78 17.35 46.20 -23.97
CA PRO A 78 18.14 45.22 -24.73
C PRO A 78 19.10 45.90 -25.73
N PRO A 79 20.30 45.34 -26.02
CA PRO A 79 20.81 44.10 -25.44
C PRO A 79 21.30 44.28 -24.00
N ASP A 80 20.83 43.42 -23.09
CA ASP A 80 21.07 43.50 -21.65
C ASP A 80 21.40 42.11 -21.09
N THR A 81 21.87 41.99 -19.85
CA THR A 81 22.13 40.71 -19.19
C THR A 81 21.33 40.57 -17.91
N VAL A 82 20.52 39.52 -17.81
CA VAL A 82 19.85 39.16 -16.55
C VAL A 82 20.72 38.17 -15.78
N THR A 83 20.99 38.47 -14.52
CA THR A 83 21.73 37.59 -13.61
C THR A 83 20.75 36.95 -12.64
N LEU A 84 20.76 35.63 -12.58
CA LEU A 84 19.93 34.78 -11.74
C LEU A 84 20.76 34.25 -10.58
N PHE A 85 20.24 34.39 -9.35
CA PHE A 85 20.88 33.91 -8.13
C PHE A 85 20.03 32.83 -7.46
N PHE A 86 20.70 31.74 -7.08
CA PHE A 86 20.11 30.58 -6.42
C PHE A 86 20.89 30.27 -5.14
N LEU A 87 20.20 30.19 -4.02
CA LEU A 87 20.69 29.61 -2.76
C LEU A 87 19.63 28.62 -2.25
N ILE A 88 19.87 27.33 -2.51
CA ILE A 88 18.88 26.27 -2.31
C ILE A 88 19.50 25.04 -1.63
N PRO A 89 18.71 24.17 -1.01
CA PRO A 89 19.20 22.85 -0.58
C PRO A 89 19.56 22.00 -1.82
N PRO A 90 20.62 21.17 -1.77
CA PRO A 90 20.97 20.29 -2.87
C PRO A 90 19.91 19.19 -3.06
N LEU A 91 19.71 18.78 -4.32
CA LEU A 91 18.79 17.70 -4.68
C LEU A 91 19.43 16.33 -4.39
N SER A 92 18.64 15.41 -3.82
CA SER A 92 19.13 14.08 -3.43
C SER A 92 19.10 13.04 -4.56
N SER A 93 18.33 13.29 -5.63
CA SER A 93 18.09 12.33 -6.72
C SER A 93 18.90 12.61 -7.99
N LEU A 94 19.37 13.84 -8.20
CA LEU A 94 20.10 14.30 -9.39
C LEU A 94 21.09 15.41 -9.02
N PRO A 95 22.20 15.61 -9.76
CA PRO A 95 23.10 16.74 -9.53
C PRO A 95 22.36 18.09 -9.64
N THR A 96 22.37 18.86 -8.55
CA THR A 96 21.64 20.14 -8.45
C THR A 96 22.04 21.12 -9.56
N GLU A 97 23.33 21.14 -9.92
CA GLU A 97 23.87 21.95 -11.03
C GLU A 97 23.20 21.65 -12.37
N THR A 98 23.04 20.35 -12.69
CA THR A 98 22.49 19.90 -13.96
C THR A 98 21.01 20.22 -14.03
N PHE A 99 20.30 20.01 -12.93
CA PHE A 99 18.89 20.35 -12.81
C PHE A 99 18.65 21.85 -13.03
N ILE A 100 19.37 22.73 -12.31
CA ILE A 100 19.18 24.18 -12.41
C ILE A 100 19.59 24.70 -13.79
N SER A 101 20.71 24.24 -14.34
CA SER A 101 21.15 24.65 -15.68
C SER A 101 20.16 24.25 -16.76
N GLU A 102 19.61 23.03 -16.71
CA GLU A 102 18.62 22.58 -17.70
C GLU A 102 17.26 23.26 -17.51
N MET A 103 16.85 23.54 -16.27
CA MET A 103 15.66 24.34 -15.99
C MET A 103 15.80 25.74 -16.61
N ILE A 104 16.94 26.42 -16.42
CA ILE A 104 17.21 27.73 -17.01
C ILE A 104 17.12 27.66 -18.55
N LYS A 105 17.87 26.76 -19.19
CA LYS A 105 17.92 26.67 -20.65
C LYS A 105 16.55 26.37 -21.28
N ARG A 106 15.74 25.52 -20.63
CA ARG A 106 14.51 24.96 -21.20
C ARG A 106 13.23 25.73 -20.83
N TRP A 107 13.25 26.53 -19.77
CA TRP A 107 12.06 27.24 -19.25
C TRP A 107 12.09 28.76 -19.43
N LEU A 108 13.25 29.41 -19.51
CA LEU A 108 13.31 30.88 -19.62
C LEU A 108 12.80 31.39 -20.97
N LEU A 109 13.20 30.74 -22.07
CA LEU A 109 12.75 31.07 -23.43
C LEU A 109 12.26 29.78 -24.13
N PRO A 110 10.99 29.38 -23.93
CA PRO A 110 10.44 28.27 -24.69
C PRO A 110 10.51 28.62 -26.19
N HIS A 111 10.99 27.69 -27.02
CA HIS A 111 11.16 27.81 -28.49
C HIS A 111 12.51 28.36 -29.00
N GLN A 112 13.46 28.73 -28.13
CA GLN A 112 14.81 29.13 -28.55
C GLN A 112 15.89 28.62 -27.58
N GLU A 113 17.12 28.41 -28.04
CA GLU A 113 18.24 28.13 -27.14
C GLU A 113 18.61 29.39 -26.35
N THR A 114 18.37 29.34 -25.05
CA THR A 114 18.78 30.42 -24.13
C THR A 114 20.32 30.45 -24.08
N LYS A 115 20.93 31.54 -24.57
CA LYS A 115 22.39 31.70 -24.54
C LYS A 115 22.87 32.14 -23.16
N MET A 116 23.17 31.16 -22.31
CA MET A 116 23.76 31.37 -20.99
C MET A 116 25.25 31.75 -21.16
N LEU A 117 25.64 32.95 -20.69
CA LEU A 117 27.00 33.48 -20.81
C LEU A 117 27.95 32.86 -19.78
N SER A 118 27.45 32.66 -18.57
CA SER A 118 28.17 32.03 -17.46
C SER A 118 27.21 31.31 -16.53
N PHE A 119 27.71 30.24 -15.91
CA PHE A 119 27.03 29.52 -14.83
C PHE A 119 28.10 29.12 -13.83
N GLU A 120 28.10 29.81 -12.68
CA GLU A 120 29.08 29.62 -11.62
C GLU A 120 28.36 29.06 -10.40
N HIS A 121 28.91 28.02 -9.79
CA HIS A 121 28.25 27.34 -8.68
C HIS A 121 29.26 26.77 -7.67
N MET A 122 28.75 26.48 -6.47
CA MET A 122 29.46 25.77 -5.42
C MET A 122 28.47 25.14 -4.44
N GLU A 123 28.83 23.98 -3.90
CA GLU A 123 28.21 23.44 -2.69
C GLU A 123 29.06 23.73 -1.46
N PHE A 124 28.43 24.15 -0.38
CA PHE A 124 29.12 24.57 0.84
C PHE A 124 28.34 24.28 2.13
N PHE A 125 29.04 24.36 3.26
CA PHE A 125 28.49 24.36 4.60
C PHE A 125 28.73 25.73 5.25
N PHE A 126 27.77 26.20 6.04
CA PHE A 126 28.06 27.25 7.03
C PHE A 126 28.83 26.65 8.20
N GLU A 127 29.90 27.29 8.68
CA GLU A 127 30.69 26.75 9.81
C GLU A 127 29.87 26.56 11.08
N LEU A 128 28.90 27.45 11.34
CA LEU A 128 27.99 27.35 12.49
C LEU A 128 26.87 26.32 12.25
N HIS A 129 26.70 25.82 11.01
CA HIS A 129 25.69 24.83 10.62
C HIS A 129 26.28 23.69 9.73
N PRO A 130 27.26 22.91 10.23
CA PRO A 130 28.04 21.99 9.40
C PRO A 130 27.30 20.70 9.00
N ARG A 131 26.04 20.52 9.41
CA ARG A 131 25.27 19.29 9.21
C ARG A 131 24.44 19.28 7.93
N GLU A 132 24.26 20.42 7.29
CA GLU A 132 23.49 20.57 6.06
C GLU A 132 24.32 21.32 5.03
N SER A 133 24.45 20.75 3.84
CA SER A 133 25.07 21.42 2.71
C SER A 133 24.04 22.27 1.97
N PHE A 134 24.53 23.34 1.36
CA PHE A 134 23.76 24.29 0.57
C PHE A 134 24.39 24.44 -0.80
N PHE A 135 23.55 24.63 -1.82
CA PHE A 135 23.96 24.90 -3.19
C PHE A 135 23.79 26.39 -3.49
N ILE A 136 24.86 27.05 -3.91
CA ILE A 136 24.83 28.41 -4.45
C ILE A 136 25.17 28.40 -5.93
N ALA A 137 24.39 29.12 -6.74
CA ALA A 137 24.72 29.36 -8.15
C ALA A 137 24.34 30.77 -8.61
N GLU A 138 25.12 31.29 -9.54
CA GLU A 138 24.88 32.52 -10.28
C GLU A 138 24.93 32.22 -11.78
N ALA A 139 23.88 32.61 -12.51
CA ALA A 139 23.77 32.39 -13.95
C ALA A 139 23.48 33.70 -14.68
N SER A 140 24.27 34.03 -15.71
CA SER A 140 24.07 35.23 -16.52
C SER A 140 23.52 34.87 -17.89
N VAL A 141 22.39 35.46 -18.26
CA VAL A 141 21.67 35.20 -19.52
C VAL A 141 21.60 36.47 -20.34
N LEU A 142 22.01 36.39 -21.61
CA LEU A 142 21.96 37.52 -22.55
C LEU A 142 20.54 37.71 -23.11
N ILE A 143 20.07 38.94 -23.09
CA ILE A 143 18.80 39.39 -23.67
C ILE A 143 19.11 40.13 -24.96
N LYS A 144 18.60 39.67 -26.10
CA LYS A 144 18.91 40.25 -27.41
C LYS A 144 17.90 41.32 -27.83
N ASP A 145 16.62 41.10 -27.57
CA ASP A 145 15.55 41.97 -28.05
C ASP A 145 14.43 42.19 -27.02
N ARG A 146 13.50 43.10 -27.35
CA ARG A 146 12.40 43.47 -26.45
C ARG A 146 11.34 42.38 -26.27
N GLN A 147 11.23 41.43 -27.21
CA GLN A 147 10.29 40.31 -27.10
C GLN A 147 10.83 39.27 -26.11
N GLU A 148 12.12 38.92 -26.19
CA GLU A 148 12.81 38.09 -25.20
C GLU A 148 12.71 38.72 -23.80
N ALA A 149 12.92 40.03 -23.67
CA ALA A 149 12.82 40.74 -22.40
C ALA A 149 11.42 40.62 -21.76
N THR A 150 10.35 40.60 -22.57
CA THR A 150 8.98 40.49 -22.09
C THR A 150 8.67 39.06 -21.63
N LEU A 151 9.06 38.06 -22.43
CA LEU A 151 8.90 36.63 -22.10
C LEU A 151 9.68 36.25 -20.83
N LEU A 152 10.91 36.76 -20.68
CA LEU A 152 11.73 36.55 -19.48
C LEU A 152 11.03 37.09 -18.22
N LYS A 153 10.44 38.28 -18.28
CA LYS A 153 9.69 38.87 -17.14
C LYS A 153 8.50 38.00 -16.72
N GLU A 154 7.83 37.34 -17.67
CA GLU A 154 6.70 36.44 -17.40
C GLU A 154 7.14 35.06 -16.87
N ASN A 155 8.25 34.51 -17.40
CA ASN A 155 8.70 33.16 -17.10
C ASN A 155 9.55 33.05 -15.81
N LEU A 156 10.21 34.12 -15.38
CA LEU A 156 11.07 34.13 -14.18
C LEU A 156 10.33 33.71 -12.89
N PRO A 157 9.14 34.26 -12.58
CA PRO A 157 8.36 33.81 -11.42
C PRO A 157 7.89 32.35 -11.51
N LEU A 158 7.59 31.86 -12.73
CA LEU A 158 7.16 30.48 -12.97
C LEU A 158 8.31 29.50 -12.75
N LEU A 159 9.48 29.80 -13.31
CA LEU A 159 10.71 29.04 -13.10
C LEU A 159 11.02 28.90 -11.60
N LYS A 160 10.89 30.00 -10.83
CA LYS A 160 11.04 29.97 -9.38
C LYS A 160 10.05 29.02 -8.71
N LYS A 161 8.76 29.08 -9.08
CA LYS A 161 7.73 28.19 -8.50
C LYS A 161 8.00 26.71 -8.80
N GLU A 162 8.44 26.39 -10.00
CA GLU A 162 8.78 25.03 -10.41
C GLU A 162 9.99 24.46 -9.67
N ILE A 163 11.06 25.24 -9.54
CA ILE A 163 12.23 24.84 -8.76
C ILE A 163 11.85 24.62 -7.29
N LEU A 164 11.04 25.51 -6.70
CA LEU A 164 10.55 25.35 -5.33
C LEU A 164 9.66 24.10 -5.15
N SER A 165 8.83 23.79 -6.15
CA SER A 165 7.98 22.60 -6.18
C SER A 165 8.82 21.32 -6.27
N ALA A 166 9.82 21.29 -7.15
CA ALA A 166 10.76 20.17 -7.29
C ALA A 166 11.57 19.92 -6.01
N LEU A 167 11.95 20.98 -5.29
CA LEU A 167 12.63 20.90 -4.00
C LEU A 167 11.70 20.34 -2.88
N SER A 168 10.40 20.59 -2.98
CA SER A 168 9.38 20.12 -2.04
C SER A 168 8.95 18.67 -2.30
N GLY A 169 8.88 18.25 -3.57
CA GLY A 169 8.52 16.91 -4.03
C GLY A 169 9.72 16.05 -4.45
N ARG A 170 10.61 15.71 -3.51
CA ARG A 170 11.96 15.14 -3.74
C ARG A 170 12.04 13.85 -4.59
N LYS A 171 10.91 13.17 -4.89
CA LYS A 171 10.81 11.98 -5.76
C LYS A 171 10.56 12.28 -7.26
N PHE A 172 10.30 13.53 -7.65
CA PHE A 172 9.78 13.86 -8.99
C PHE A 172 10.72 14.69 -9.89
N ALA A 173 11.90 15.08 -9.41
CA ALA A 173 12.89 15.81 -10.21
C ALA A 173 13.33 15.07 -11.51
N PRO A 174 13.50 13.73 -11.52
CA PRO A 174 13.80 12.98 -12.74
C PRO A 174 12.63 12.96 -13.75
N ALA A 175 11.38 12.81 -13.28
CA ALA A 175 10.19 12.78 -14.14
C ALA A 175 9.93 14.13 -14.86
N LEU A 176 10.29 15.25 -14.23
CA LEU A 176 10.28 16.59 -14.83
C LEU A 176 11.28 16.72 -16.00
N LEU A 177 12.39 15.99 -15.95
CA LEU A 177 13.38 15.94 -17.04
C LEU A 177 13.03 14.88 -18.11
N GLU A 178 12.46 13.74 -17.71
CA GLU A 178 12.12 12.59 -18.59
C GLU A 178 10.89 12.81 -19.47
N THR A 179 9.96 13.70 -19.10
CA THR A 179 8.77 14.06 -19.91
C THR A 179 9.08 14.79 -21.24
N LYS A 180 10.33 14.81 -21.69
CA LYS A 180 10.77 15.38 -22.98
C LYS A 180 11.75 14.50 -23.79
N ILE A 181 11.54 13.17 -23.82
CA ILE A 181 12.17 12.31 -24.85
C ILE A 181 11.34 12.26 -26.16
N LEU A 182 10.09 12.75 -26.18
CA LEU A 182 9.25 12.73 -27.39
C LEU A 182 9.09 14.14 -28.01
N PRO A 183 9.11 14.27 -29.35
CA PRO A 183 8.85 15.53 -30.05
C PRO A 183 7.46 16.04 -29.66
N LEU A 184 7.35 17.30 -29.26
CA LEU A 184 6.08 17.88 -28.81
C LEU A 184 5.15 18.16 -30.00
N ASP A 185 4.00 17.50 -30.07
CA ASP A 185 2.91 17.86 -30.96
C ASP A 185 2.48 19.33 -30.75
N HIS A 186 2.25 20.06 -31.84
CA HIS A 186 1.82 21.48 -31.83
C HIS A 186 0.58 21.72 -30.95
N LYS A 187 -0.36 20.76 -30.94
CA LYS A 187 -1.57 20.78 -30.11
C LYS A 187 -1.25 20.84 -28.62
N MET A 188 -0.15 20.23 -28.17
CA MET A 188 0.23 20.15 -26.76
C MET A 188 0.92 21.41 -26.23
N ASN A 189 1.63 22.13 -27.09
CA ASN A 189 2.13 23.47 -26.78
C ASN A 189 0.97 24.44 -26.54
N LEU A 190 -0.08 24.38 -27.36
CA LEU A 190 -1.27 25.22 -27.20
C LEU A 190 -2.07 24.90 -25.91
N ILE A 191 -2.08 23.63 -25.46
CA ILE A 191 -2.64 23.27 -24.15
C ILE A 191 -1.84 23.95 -23.03
N ARG A 192 -0.51 23.90 -23.10
CA ARG A 192 0.39 24.49 -22.10
C ARG A 192 0.24 26.01 -22.01
N GLU A 193 0.20 26.72 -23.14
CA GLU A 193 -0.06 28.18 -23.17
C GLU A 193 -1.42 28.55 -22.57
N GLY A 194 -2.46 27.75 -22.86
CA GLY A 194 -3.79 27.92 -22.27
C GLY A 194 -3.79 27.76 -20.75
N PHE A 195 -3.00 26.82 -20.23
CA PHE A 195 -2.86 26.59 -18.80
C PHE A 195 -2.08 27.69 -18.08
N ILE A 196 -1.03 28.25 -18.69
CA ILE A 196 -0.26 29.37 -18.12
C ILE A 196 -1.18 30.57 -17.83
N LYS A 197 -2.13 30.86 -18.74
CA LYS A 197 -3.13 31.93 -18.57
C LYS A 197 -4.21 31.64 -17.51
N LEU A 198 -4.40 30.36 -17.14
CA LEU A 198 -5.40 29.91 -16.17
C LEU A 198 -4.82 29.76 -14.76
N VAL A 199 -3.58 29.27 -14.64
CA VAL A 199 -2.84 29.16 -13.36
C VAL A 199 -2.59 30.55 -12.77
N SER A 200 -2.34 31.56 -13.61
CA SER A 200 -2.23 32.96 -13.17
C SER A 200 -3.53 33.53 -12.57
N LYS A 201 -4.69 32.90 -12.82
CA LYS A 201 -5.98 33.32 -12.27
C LYS A 201 -6.39 32.60 -10.98
N PHE A 202 -5.86 31.40 -10.70
CA PHE A 202 -6.23 30.59 -9.53
C PHE A 202 -5.00 29.97 -8.84
N PRO A 203 -4.18 30.76 -8.14
CA PRO A 203 -2.89 30.31 -7.62
C PRO A 203 -2.99 29.39 -6.39
N ASP A 204 -4.03 29.58 -5.56
CA ASP A 204 -4.11 29.04 -4.19
C ASP A 204 -4.90 27.70 -4.08
N ASP A 205 -5.68 27.32 -5.10
CA ASP A 205 -6.51 26.09 -5.08
C ASP A 205 -5.85 24.86 -5.76
N LEU A 206 -4.62 25.02 -6.26
CA LEU A 206 -3.90 24.02 -7.06
C LEU A 206 -2.79 23.32 -6.24
N ASP A 207 -3.19 22.49 -5.26
CA ASP A 207 -2.28 21.74 -4.38
C ASP A 207 -1.58 20.53 -5.04
N GLU A 208 -1.98 20.13 -6.26
CA GLU A 208 -1.37 19.01 -7.01
C GLU A 208 -0.87 19.50 -8.37
N THR A 209 0.29 19.01 -8.84
CA THR A 209 0.91 19.55 -10.04
C THR A 209 0.02 19.28 -11.26
N LEU A 210 -0.52 20.36 -11.83
CA LEU A 210 -1.34 20.36 -13.03
C LEU A 210 -0.65 19.58 -14.19
N PHE A 211 0.69 19.56 -14.17
CA PHE A 211 1.54 18.87 -15.13
C PHE A 211 1.66 17.35 -14.91
N GLU A 212 1.64 16.83 -13.67
CA GLU A 212 1.53 15.39 -13.42
C GLU A 212 0.25 14.81 -14.02
N ARG A 213 -0.86 15.54 -13.90
CA ARG A 213 -2.16 15.10 -14.43
C ARG A 213 -2.22 15.18 -15.95
N LEU A 214 -1.53 16.16 -16.54
CA LEU A 214 -1.31 16.21 -17.98
C LEU A 214 -0.50 15.00 -18.46
N ALA A 215 0.58 14.65 -17.76
CA ALA A 215 1.39 13.47 -18.07
C ALA A 215 0.59 12.17 -17.90
N PHE A 216 -0.21 12.06 -16.84
CA PHE A 216 -1.11 10.92 -16.62
C PHE A 216 -2.14 10.78 -17.76
N MET A 217 -2.76 11.88 -18.18
CA MET A 217 -3.67 11.86 -19.33
C MET A 217 -2.95 11.43 -20.63
N GLN A 218 -1.70 11.86 -20.84
CA GLN A 218 -0.93 11.44 -22.01
C GLN A 218 -0.62 9.93 -22.01
N ALA A 219 -0.29 9.37 -20.85
CA ALA A 219 0.07 7.97 -20.72
C ALA A 219 -1.16 7.03 -20.80
N TYR A 220 -2.30 7.43 -20.23
CA TYR A 220 -3.44 6.53 -19.99
C TYR A 220 -4.69 6.83 -20.82
N ALA A 221 -4.80 8.00 -21.48
CA ALA A 221 -5.93 8.27 -22.37
C ALA A 221 -5.72 7.62 -23.75
N SER A 222 -6.80 7.07 -24.32
CA SER A 222 -6.77 6.46 -25.65
C SER A 222 -6.34 7.48 -26.72
N LYS A 223 -5.90 6.97 -27.87
CA LYS A 223 -5.47 7.83 -28.98
C LYS A 223 -6.65 8.65 -29.52
N GLU A 224 -7.80 7.99 -29.69
CA GLU A 224 -9.08 8.60 -30.09
C GLU A 224 -9.48 9.68 -29.09
N PHE A 225 -9.29 9.42 -27.78
CA PHE A 225 -9.60 10.39 -26.74
C PHE A 225 -8.86 11.73 -26.95
N ARG A 226 -7.57 11.64 -27.26
CA ARG A 226 -6.66 12.80 -27.40
C ARG A 226 -6.80 13.51 -28.74
N GLU A 227 -7.07 12.79 -29.82
CA GLU A 227 -7.10 13.34 -31.18
C GLU A 227 -8.41 14.08 -31.48
N GLU A 228 -9.56 13.50 -31.13
CA GLU A 228 -10.90 14.01 -31.47
C GLU A 228 -11.33 15.26 -30.68
N ARG A 229 -10.69 15.51 -29.53
CA ARG A 229 -11.03 16.62 -28.62
C ARG A 229 -10.15 17.84 -28.86
N SER A 230 -10.74 19.03 -28.78
CA SER A 230 -9.95 20.26 -28.83
C SER A 230 -9.03 20.38 -27.62
N TYR A 231 -7.90 21.06 -27.83
CA TYR A 231 -6.90 21.32 -26.78
C TYR A 231 -7.52 22.06 -25.57
N ARG A 232 -8.44 23.00 -25.84
CA ARG A 232 -9.18 23.75 -24.81
C ARG A 232 -10.08 22.84 -23.98
N HIS A 233 -10.68 21.84 -24.61
CA HIS A 233 -11.59 20.90 -23.92
C HIS A 233 -10.81 19.95 -23.01
N LEU A 234 -9.71 19.37 -23.50
CA LEU A 234 -8.81 18.56 -22.68
C LEU A 234 -8.30 19.34 -21.45
N ALA A 235 -7.95 20.61 -21.64
CA ALA A 235 -7.53 21.47 -20.54
C ALA A 235 -8.64 21.66 -19.48
N ARG A 236 -9.89 21.86 -19.93
CA ARG A 236 -11.06 21.99 -19.05
C ARG A 236 -11.34 20.71 -18.25
N ILE A 237 -11.15 19.54 -18.83
CA ILE A 237 -11.34 18.25 -18.14
C ILE A 237 -10.36 18.15 -16.96
N ILE A 238 -9.07 18.42 -17.20
CA ILE A 238 -8.04 18.34 -16.15
C ILE A 238 -8.30 19.33 -15.03
N LEU A 239 -8.60 20.59 -15.37
CA LEU A 239 -8.91 21.62 -14.38
C LEU A 239 -10.13 21.22 -13.54
N THR A 240 -11.18 20.70 -14.19
CA THR A 240 -12.38 20.22 -13.51
C THR A 240 -12.05 19.07 -12.56
N PHE A 241 -11.17 18.15 -12.96
CA PHE A 241 -10.73 17.05 -12.11
C PHE A 241 -9.98 17.52 -10.86
N ILE A 242 -9.11 18.52 -11.01
CA ILE A 242 -8.37 19.10 -9.87
C ILE A 242 -9.35 19.76 -8.90
N LEU A 243 -10.21 20.64 -9.39
CA LEU A 243 -11.18 21.38 -8.56
C LEU A 243 -12.16 20.44 -7.87
N LEU A 244 -12.70 19.44 -8.58
CA LEU A 244 -13.60 18.44 -8.00
C LEU A 244 -12.90 17.61 -6.92
N ARG A 245 -11.65 17.20 -7.15
CA ARG A 245 -10.92 16.41 -6.15
C ARG A 245 -10.59 17.23 -4.91
N SER A 246 -10.15 18.48 -5.05
CA SER A 246 -9.90 19.37 -3.91
C SER A 246 -11.18 19.67 -3.12
N HIS A 247 -12.33 19.74 -3.78
CA HIS A 247 -13.63 19.86 -3.12
C HIS A 247 -14.01 18.58 -2.36
N LEU A 248 -13.95 17.42 -3.02
CA LEU A 248 -14.29 16.14 -2.40
C LEU A 248 -13.35 15.77 -1.24
N LYS A 249 -12.05 16.11 -1.32
CA LYS A 249 -11.11 15.95 -0.20
C LYS A 249 -11.52 16.79 1.02
N ARG A 250 -11.95 18.04 0.80
CA ARG A 250 -12.45 18.92 1.87
C ARG A 250 -13.71 18.35 2.52
N GLU A 251 -14.67 17.89 1.71
CA GLU A 251 -15.92 17.30 2.23
C GLU A 251 -15.67 15.99 2.97
N LEU A 252 -14.78 15.13 2.46
CA LEU A 252 -14.41 13.87 3.10
C LEU A 252 -13.69 14.09 4.44
N ASN A 253 -12.82 15.10 4.54
CA ASN A 253 -12.17 15.45 5.80
C ASN A 253 -13.17 15.97 6.84
N ALA A 254 -14.24 16.65 6.42
CA ALA A 254 -15.28 17.16 7.31
C ALA A 254 -16.29 16.07 7.71
N PHE A 255 -16.64 15.16 6.79
CA PHE A 255 -17.61 14.09 6.99
C PHE A 255 -17.09 12.78 6.38
N PRO A 256 -16.22 12.04 7.11
CA PRO A 256 -15.60 10.82 6.59
C PRO A 256 -16.61 9.68 6.37
N GLU A 257 -17.68 9.65 7.19
CA GLU A 257 -18.71 8.62 7.15
C GLU A 257 -19.81 8.85 6.09
N LYS A 258 -19.59 9.74 5.12
CA LYS A 258 -20.59 10.06 4.08
C LYS A 258 -20.05 9.88 2.67
N ARG A 259 -20.93 9.39 1.78
CA ARG A 259 -20.67 9.41 0.34
C ARG A 259 -20.88 10.82 -0.22
N HIS A 260 -19.81 11.39 -0.76
CA HIS A 260 -19.77 12.63 -1.50
C HIS A 260 -19.61 12.30 -2.98
N MET A 261 -20.57 12.73 -3.80
CA MET A 261 -20.53 12.61 -5.25
C MET A 261 -20.74 13.99 -5.86
N LYS A 262 -19.99 14.31 -6.92
CA LYS A 262 -20.18 15.57 -7.64
C LYS A 262 -20.01 15.40 -9.13
N ILE A 263 -20.94 16.01 -9.88
CA ILE A 263 -20.98 15.94 -11.35
C ILE A 263 -20.83 17.34 -11.95
N ARG A 264 -20.00 17.47 -12.97
CA ARG A 264 -19.84 18.68 -13.78
C ARG A 264 -20.14 18.39 -15.25
N PHE A 265 -21.08 19.14 -15.79
CA PHE A 265 -21.55 19.04 -17.16
C PHE A 265 -20.80 20.01 -18.07
N MET A 266 -20.25 19.51 -19.17
CA MET A 266 -19.43 20.25 -20.11
C MET A 266 -19.93 20.04 -21.54
N PRO A 267 -20.75 20.96 -22.08
CA PRO A 267 -21.13 20.90 -23.49
C PRO A 267 -19.90 21.13 -24.36
N THR A 268 -19.70 20.28 -25.36
CA THR A 268 -18.53 20.30 -26.24
C THR A 268 -18.89 19.73 -27.62
N SER A 269 -17.96 19.82 -28.56
CA SER A 269 -18.08 19.19 -29.88
C SER A 269 -16.81 18.43 -30.20
N LEU A 270 -16.96 17.18 -30.64
CA LEU A 270 -15.88 16.35 -31.16
C LEU A 270 -15.59 16.73 -32.61
N THR A 271 -14.31 16.73 -32.98
CA THR A 271 -13.85 17.10 -34.32
C THR A 271 -13.35 15.86 -35.04
N PHE A 272 -13.94 15.56 -36.19
CA PHE A 272 -13.56 14.47 -37.08
C PHE A 272 -13.06 15.05 -38.42
N PRO A 273 -12.32 14.30 -39.24
CA PRO A 273 -11.77 14.79 -40.51
C PRO A 273 -12.81 15.39 -41.46
N PHE A 274 -14.08 15.00 -41.35
CA PHE A 274 -15.18 15.41 -42.25
C PHE A 274 -16.36 16.09 -41.54
N GLY A 275 -16.23 16.51 -40.26
CA GLY A 275 -17.32 17.19 -39.56
C GLY A 275 -17.11 17.36 -38.05
N THR A 276 -18.03 18.08 -37.41
CA THR A 276 -18.07 18.22 -35.94
C THR A 276 -19.34 17.62 -35.38
N LYS A 277 -19.24 16.98 -34.21
CA LYS A 277 -20.37 16.31 -33.55
C LYS A 277 -20.60 16.87 -32.15
N PRO A 278 -21.79 17.40 -31.83
CA PRO A 278 -22.08 17.93 -30.51
C PRO A 278 -22.27 16.79 -29.50
N VAL A 279 -21.60 16.88 -28.35
CA VAL A 279 -21.68 15.88 -27.26
C VAL A 279 -21.74 16.59 -25.90
N LEU A 280 -22.20 15.88 -24.87
CA LEU A 280 -22.18 16.39 -23.50
C LEU A 280 -21.18 15.59 -22.66
N GLY A 281 -20.10 16.25 -22.23
CA GLY A 281 -19.13 15.66 -21.31
C GLY A 281 -19.61 15.71 -19.86
N LEU A 282 -19.40 14.62 -19.14
CA LEU A 282 -19.71 14.44 -17.72
C LEU A 282 -18.41 14.18 -16.97
N SER A 283 -18.00 15.08 -16.09
CA SER A 283 -16.94 14.82 -15.09
C SER A 283 -17.58 14.45 -13.76
N ILE A 284 -17.31 13.25 -13.29
CA ILE A 284 -17.87 12.68 -12.08
C ILE A 284 -16.73 12.43 -11.10
N GLY A 285 -16.84 12.96 -9.89
CA GLY A 285 -15.99 12.59 -8.77
C GLY A 285 -16.82 11.95 -7.67
N LEU A 286 -16.30 10.89 -7.06
CA LEU A 286 -16.92 10.25 -5.90
C LEU A 286 -15.87 9.65 -4.95
N ASN A 287 -16.23 9.49 -3.67
CA ASN A 287 -15.54 8.56 -2.77
C ASN A 287 -16.22 7.19 -2.75
N PHE A 288 -15.41 6.15 -2.57
CA PHE A 288 -15.90 4.82 -2.22
C PHE A 288 -16.03 4.72 -0.70
N PHE A 289 -17.13 4.11 -0.26
CA PHE A 289 -17.47 3.94 1.15
C PHE A 289 -17.06 2.55 1.65
N HIS A 290 -17.26 1.51 0.82
CA HIS A 290 -16.79 0.15 1.08
C HIS A 290 -15.69 -0.30 0.11
N GLN A 291 -14.84 -1.24 0.54
CA GLN A 291 -13.72 -1.79 -0.24
C GLN A 291 -14.16 -2.54 -1.52
N TYR A 292 -15.43 -2.93 -1.62
CA TYR A 292 -15.97 -3.75 -2.71
C TYR A 292 -16.90 -2.99 -3.66
N GLU A 293 -16.87 -1.66 -3.63
CA GLU A 293 -17.69 -0.83 -4.51
C GLU A 293 -17.08 -0.70 -5.91
N LEU A 294 -17.92 -0.85 -6.93
CA LEU A 294 -17.55 -0.71 -8.34
C LEU A 294 -18.33 0.44 -8.99
N PHE A 295 -17.60 1.36 -9.62
CA PHE A 295 -18.18 2.45 -10.42
C PHE A 295 -17.42 2.60 -11.75
N ASN A 296 -18.15 2.70 -12.87
CA ASN A 296 -17.60 2.69 -14.24
C ASN A 296 -18.61 3.29 -15.24
N GLU A 297 -18.24 3.41 -16.52
CA GLU A 297 -19.09 4.03 -17.54
C GLU A 297 -20.42 3.30 -17.79
N LYS A 298 -20.52 1.97 -17.56
CA LYS A 298 -21.77 1.22 -17.69
C LYS A 298 -22.83 1.73 -16.70
N HIS A 299 -22.41 2.08 -15.48
CA HIS A 299 -23.29 2.66 -14.46
C HIS A 299 -23.81 4.03 -14.87
N VAL A 300 -22.94 4.84 -15.49
CA VAL A 300 -23.31 6.16 -16.02
C VAL A 300 -24.30 6.03 -17.17
N LEU A 301 -24.04 5.12 -18.11
CA LEU A 301 -24.96 4.87 -19.22
C LEU A 301 -26.35 4.49 -18.72
N ARG A 302 -26.45 3.54 -17.79
CA ARG A 302 -27.74 3.09 -17.23
C ARG A 302 -28.47 4.21 -16.50
N ALA A 303 -27.78 5.01 -15.69
CA ALA A 303 -28.40 6.13 -14.99
C ALA A 303 -28.92 7.20 -15.96
N VAL A 304 -28.20 7.46 -17.05
CA VAL A 304 -28.62 8.38 -18.09
C VAL A 304 -29.80 7.81 -18.90
N GLN A 305 -29.78 6.51 -19.23
CA GLN A 305 -30.85 5.84 -19.97
C GLN A 305 -32.16 5.71 -19.20
N GLU A 306 -32.11 5.63 -17.86
CA GLU A 306 -33.32 5.69 -17.01
C GLU A 306 -34.06 7.03 -17.19
N LEU A 307 -33.31 8.12 -17.28
CA LEU A 307 -33.87 9.46 -17.49
C LEU A 307 -34.26 9.68 -18.96
N TYR A 308 -33.41 9.20 -19.89
CA TYR A 308 -33.58 9.35 -21.34
C TYR A 308 -33.09 8.10 -22.09
N PRO A 309 -33.98 7.16 -22.47
CA PRO A 309 -33.62 5.86 -23.04
C PRO A 309 -32.78 5.91 -24.32
N TYR A 310 -32.92 6.97 -25.13
CA TYR A 310 -32.27 7.13 -26.42
C TYR A 310 -30.85 7.74 -26.35
N MET A 311 -30.25 7.79 -25.16
CA MET A 311 -28.89 8.28 -24.96
C MET A 311 -27.88 7.13 -24.93
N ARG A 312 -26.70 7.38 -25.50
CA ARG A 312 -25.56 6.44 -25.48
C ARG A 312 -24.25 7.15 -25.10
N ILE A 313 -23.29 6.35 -24.64
CA ILE A 313 -21.92 6.83 -24.42
C ILE A 313 -21.15 6.84 -25.73
N VAL A 314 -20.40 7.91 -25.97
CA VAL A 314 -19.51 8.02 -27.14
C VAL A 314 -18.36 7.00 -26.98
N PRO A 315 -18.13 6.10 -27.93
CA PRO A 315 -17.04 5.13 -27.86
C PRO A 315 -15.68 5.82 -27.69
N GLY A 316 -14.80 5.27 -26.83
CA GLY A 316 -13.47 5.84 -26.57
C GLY A 316 -13.47 7.17 -25.80
N SER A 317 -14.63 7.67 -25.34
CA SER A 317 -14.73 8.94 -24.59
C SER A 317 -14.47 8.82 -23.09
N THR A 318 -14.21 7.61 -22.59
CA THR A 318 -14.05 7.38 -21.16
C THR A 318 -12.61 7.65 -20.74
N PHE A 319 -12.42 8.51 -19.73
CA PHE A 319 -11.13 8.75 -19.10
C PHE A 319 -11.26 8.65 -17.58
N ARG A 320 -10.49 7.75 -16.98
CA ARG A 320 -10.52 7.46 -15.54
C ARG A 320 -9.20 7.86 -14.90
N SER A 321 -9.28 8.59 -13.80
CA SER A 321 -8.13 8.86 -12.93
C SER A 321 -8.38 8.14 -11.61
N ASN A 322 -7.77 6.96 -11.50
CA ASN A 322 -7.77 6.15 -10.29
C ASN A 322 -6.68 6.61 -9.32
N PRO A 323 -6.86 6.40 -8.01
CA PRO A 323 -5.83 6.65 -7.04
C PRO A 323 -4.73 5.57 -7.11
N LEU A 324 -3.47 6.00 -7.11
CA LEU A 324 -2.33 5.18 -6.68
C LEU A 324 -2.25 5.08 -5.14
N ASN A 325 -2.94 5.97 -4.40
CA ASN A 325 -3.20 5.94 -2.95
C ASN A 325 -4.16 7.09 -2.57
N GLY A 326 -5.47 6.85 -2.43
CA GLY A 326 -6.42 7.88 -2.00
C GLY A 326 -7.91 7.51 -2.15
N PRO A 327 -8.83 8.15 -1.40
CA PRO A 327 -10.23 7.72 -1.27
C PRO A 327 -11.19 8.22 -2.36
N VAL A 328 -10.72 9.04 -3.31
CA VAL A 328 -11.56 9.70 -4.33
C VAL A 328 -11.19 9.22 -5.74
N THR A 329 -12.19 8.78 -6.50
CA THR A 329 -12.07 8.39 -7.92
C THR A 329 -12.68 9.45 -8.83
N MET A 330 -12.03 9.71 -9.96
CA MET A 330 -12.52 10.62 -11.00
C MET A 330 -12.79 9.87 -12.30
N LEU A 331 -13.97 10.09 -12.88
CA LEU A 331 -14.42 9.51 -14.14
C LEU A 331 -14.92 10.62 -15.08
N TYR A 332 -14.46 10.60 -16.32
CA TYR A 332 -14.98 11.43 -17.40
C TYR A 332 -15.58 10.54 -18.47
N VAL A 333 -16.79 10.87 -18.93
CA VAL A 333 -17.48 10.19 -20.05
C VAL A 333 -18.23 11.21 -20.90
N GLU A 334 -18.47 10.92 -22.17
CA GLU A 334 -19.32 11.75 -23.03
C GLU A 334 -20.57 10.98 -23.46
N ILE A 335 -21.69 11.69 -23.46
CA ILE A 335 -22.98 11.17 -23.89
C ILE A 335 -23.51 11.92 -25.10
N GLU A 336 -24.25 11.18 -25.93
CA GLU A 336 -24.93 11.68 -27.13
C GLU A 336 -26.27 10.98 -27.32
N LYS A 337 -27.14 11.57 -28.15
CA LYS A 337 -28.35 10.91 -28.60
C LYS A 337 -28.04 9.92 -29.71
N GLU A 338 -28.77 8.81 -29.76
CA GLU A 338 -28.62 7.80 -30.81
C GLU A 338 -28.88 8.36 -32.22
N ASP A 339 -29.79 9.32 -32.34
CA ASP A 339 -30.12 10.03 -33.57
C ASP A 339 -29.08 11.10 -33.96
N GLY A 340 -28.06 11.33 -33.13
CA GLY A 340 -27.01 12.33 -33.35
C GLY A 340 -27.45 13.79 -33.17
N SER A 341 -28.69 14.04 -32.75
CA SER A 341 -29.21 15.38 -32.49
C SER A 341 -28.62 15.99 -31.20
N GLN A 342 -28.72 17.32 -31.06
CA GLN A 342 -28.23 17.99 -29.87
C GLN A 342 -29.11 17.68 -28.64
N ILE A 343 -28.45 17.51 -27.49
CA ILE A 343 -29.13 17.43 -26.19
C ILE A 343 -29.69 18.81 -25.85
N SER A 344 -31.01 18.89 -25.67
CA SER A 344 -31.79 20.11 -25.45
C SER A 344 -31.48 20.75 -24.09
N LEU A 345 -31.90 22.01 -23.90
CA LEU A 345 -31.75 22.72 -22.63
C LEU A 345 -32.56 22.08 -21.50
N GLU A 346 -33.75 21.57 -21.81
CA GLU A 346 -34.63 20.88 -20.85
C GLU A 346 -34.02 19.55 -20.41
N GLU A 347 -33.52 18.74 -21.35
CA GLU A 347 -32.84 17.47 -21.04
C GLU A 347 -31.60 17.69 -20.16
N ARG A 348 -30.81 18.73 -20.46
CA ARG A 348 -29.66 19.10 -19.62
C ARG A 348 -30.07 19.54 -18.21
N LYS A 349 -31.23 20.17 -18.05
CA LYS A 349 -31.73 20.61 -16.74
C LYS A 349 -32.13 19.39 -15.92
N THR A 350 -32.91 18.47 -16.48
CA THR A 350 -33.31 17.21 -15.83
C THR A 350 -32.10 16.39 -15.41
N LEU A 351 -31.09 16.25 -16.29
CA LEU A 351 -29.85 15.55 -15.97
C LEU A 351 -29.10 16.21 -14.80
N LYS A 352 -29.08 17.54 -14.72
CA LYS A 352 -28.43 18.24 -13.60
C LYS A 352 -29.15 18.04 -12.26
N GLU A 353 -30.47 17.87 -12.28
CA GLU A 353 -31.29 17.77 -11.07
C GLU A 353 -31.37 16.32 -10.54
N SER A 354 -31.40 15.32 -11.42
CA SER A 354 -31.72 13.93 -11.03
C SER A 354 -30.58 12.92 -11.19
N LEU A 355 -29.57 13.20 -12.01
CA LEU A 355 -28.53 12.20 -12.34
C LEU A 355 -27.67 11.79 -11.14
N GLU A 356 -27.43 12.71 -10.20
CA GLU A 356 -26.62 12.42 -9.01
C GLU A 356 -27.27 11.34 -8.12
N GLU A 357 -28.58 11.46 -7.87
CA GLU A 357 -29.33 10.48 -7.08
C GLU A 357 -29.47 9.14 -7.81
N GLU A 358 -29.68 9.16 -9.12
CA GLU A 358 -29.73 7.92 -9.92
C GLU A 358 -28.38 7.20 -9.97
N LEU A 359 -27.26 7.93 -9.98
CA LEU A 359 -25.93 7.31 -9.93
C LEU A 359 -25.63 6.71 -8.56
N LYS A 360 -26.02 7.36 -7.46
CA LYS A 360 -25.83 6.83 -6.09
C LYS A 360 -26.53 5.49 -5.89
N LYS A 361 -27.73 5.31 -6.45
CA LYS A 361 -28.50 4.05 -6.39
C LYS A 361 -27.87 2.89 -7.18
N ARG A 362 -26.94 3.17 -8.08
CA ARG A 362 -26.41 2.23 -9.08
C ARG A 362 -24.92 1.90 -8.87
N ILE A 363 -24.38 2.22 -7.70
CA ILE A 363 -23.03 1.82 -7.31
C ILE A 363 -23.08 0.33 -6.97
N GLU A 364 -22.40 -0.50 -7.76
CA GLU A 364 -22.38 -1.95 -7.57
C GLU A 364 -21.54 -2.29 -6.33
N HIS A 365 -22.04 -3.19 -5.51
CA HIS A 365 -21.30 -3.77 -4.38
C HIS A 365 -20.95 -5.22 -4.74
N LEU A 366 -19.65 -5.49 -4.89
CA LEU A 366 -19.18 -6.86 -5.03
C LEU A 366 -19.36 -7.56 -3.68
N VAL A 367 -19.89 -8.78 -3.71
CA VAL A 367 -19.90 -9.60 -2.50
C VAL A 367 -18.43 -9.97 -2.27
N PRO A 368 -17.85 -9.70 -1.08
CA PRO A 368 -16.55 -10.24 -0.76
C PRO A 368 -16.62 -11.74 -1.03
N ALA A 369 -15.67 -12.30 -1.77
CA ALA A 369 -15.48 -13.74 -1.71
C ALA A 369 -15.15 -14.02 -0.23
N LEU A 370 -16.16 -14.40 0.56
CA LEU A 370 -15.99 -14.86 1.94
C LEU A 370 -14.87 -15.88 1.85
N PHE A 371 -13.72 -15.54 2.43
CA PHE A 371 -12.45 -16.22 2.22
C PHE A 371 -12.60 -17.74 2.15
N VAL A 372 -12.54 -18.31 0.95
CA VAL A 372 -11.89 -19.60 0.72
C VAL A 372 -11.12 -19.48 -0.58
N VAL A 373 -9.87 -19.01 -0.48
CA VAL A 373 -8.86 -19.48 -1.44
C VAL A 373 -8.85 -20.99 -1.30
N ARG A 374 -9.20 -21.70 -2.38
CA ARG A 374 -9.29 -23.16 -2.52
C ARG A 374 -8.63 -23.91 -1.35
N ASN A 375 -9.45 -24.29 -0.37
CA ASN A 375 -8.99 -25.15 0.72
C ASN A 375 -9.16 -26.62 0.28
N GLU A 376 -8.04 -27.24 -0.06
CA GLU A 376 -7.98 -28.67 -0.40
C GLU A 376 -8.49 -29.55 0.74
N GLU A 377 -8.22 -29.18 1.99
CA GLU A 377 -8.66 -29.93 3.16
C GLU A 377 -10.18 -29.88 3.30
N GLU A 378 -10.78 -28.72 3.05
CA GLU A 378 -12.24 -28.55 3.11
C GLU A 378 -12.92 -29.32 1.97
N THR A 379 -12.37 -29.26 0.76
CA THR A 379 -12.86 -30.06 -0.38
C THR A 379 -12.80 -31.55 -0.04
N MET A 380 -11.70 -32.01 0.56
CA MET A 380 -11.55 -33.40 0.97
C MET A 380 -12.51 -33.77 2.12
N ARG A 381 -12.72 -32.88 3.08
CA ARG A 381 -13.69 -33.06 4.18
C ARG A 381 -15.11 -33.20 3.63
N ASN A 382 -15.49 -32.37 2.66
CA ASN A 382 -16.79 -32.42 2.01
C ASN A 382 -16.98 -33.73 1.22
N ILE A 383 -15.94 -34.17 0.50
CA ILE A 383 -15.94 -35.47 -0.18
C ILE A 383 -16.15 -36.61 0.81
N LEU A 384 -15.40 -36.63 1.92
CA LEU A 384 -15.52 -37.66 2.94
C LEU A 384 -16.90 -37.64 3.62
N MET A 385 -17.46 -36.46 3.89
CA MET A 385 -18.81 -36.32 4.44
C MET A 385 -19.87 -36.89 3.49
N LEU A 386 -19.90 -36.44 2.24
CA LEU A 386 -20.87 -36.92 1.24
C LEU A 386 -20.73 -38.43 0.98
N SER A 387 -19.51 -38.98 1.09
CA SER A 387 -19.27 -40.41 0.87
C SER A 387 -19.96 -41.30 1.92
N ARG A 388 -20.18 -40.79 3.14
CA ARG A 388 -20.85 -41.53 4.23
C ARG A 388 -22.36 -41.64 4.05
N GLU A 389 -22.94 -40.78 3.22
CA GLU A 389 -24.38 -40.74 2.92
C GLU A 389 -24.78 -41.75 1.84
N LEU A 390 -23.83 -42.22 1.02
CA LEU A 390 -24.05 -43.25 0.00
C LEU A 390 -23.80 -44.64 0.60
N LYS A 391 -24.87 -45.35 0.95
CA LYS A 391 -24.86 -46.65 1.61
C LYS A 391 -25.37 -47.79 0.73
N SER A 392 -26.13 -47.48 -0.32
CA SER A 392 -26.75 -48.43 -1.25
C SER A 392 -26.40 -48.11 -2.70
N ARG A 393 -26.49 -49.12 -3.57
CA ARG A 393 -26.26 -49.00 -5.03
C ARG A 393 -27.28 -48.11 -5.74
N ASP A 394 -28.45 -47.92 -5.11
CA ASP A 394 -29.56 -47.14 -5.65
C ASP A 394 -29.74 -45.79 -4.96
N ASP A 395 -28.79 -45.40 -4.11
CA ASP A 395 -28.80 -44.06 -3.53
C ASP A 395 -28.57 -43.00 -4.61
N LEU A 396 -29.37 -41.93 -4.52
CA LEU A 396 -29.23 -40.77 -5.39
C LEU A 396 -27.85 -40.13 -5.21
N PRO A 397 -27.25 -39.58 -6.29
CA PRO A 397 -26.03 -38.78 -6.18
C PRO A 397 -26.17 -37.68 -5.12
N GLN A 398 -25.10 -37.47 -4.35
CA GLN A 398 -25.03 -36.42 -3.32
C GLN A 398 -24.21 -35.27 -3.85
N MET A 399 -24.72 -34.04 -3.76
CA MET A 399 -23.97 -32.85 -4.16
C MET A 399 -23.89 -31.81 -3.05
N MET A 400 -22.81 -31.04 -3.11
CA MET A 400 -22.67 -29.80 -2.35
C MET A 400 -22.21 -28.68 -3.28
N ILE A 401 -22.92 -27.54 -3.23
CA ILE A 401 -22.65 -26.38 -4.09
C ILE A 401 -22.16 -25.23 -3.21
N SER A 402 -20.96 -24.74 -3.48
CA SER A 402 -20.36 -23.60 -2.78
C SER A 402 -20.11 -22.46 -3.76
N PHE A 403 -20.34 -21.23 -3.32
CA PHE A 403 -19.94 -20.05 -4.10
C PHE A 403 -18.42 -19.92 -4.08
N ASP A 404 -17.80 -19.75 -5.25
CA ASP A 404 -16.34 -19.68 -5.41
C ASP A 404 -15.90 -18.24 -5.65
N GLN A 405 -16.36 -17.62 -6.75
CA GLN A 405 -15.87 -16.31 -7.17
C GLN A 405 -16.95 -15.43 -7.82
N HIS A 406 -16.80 -14.11 -7.62
CA HIS A 406 -17.57 -13.06 -8.27
C HIS A 406 -16.66 -12.23 -9.18
N SER A 407 -16.99 -12.10 -10.46
CA SER A 407 -16.34 -11.15 -11.37
C SER A 407 -17.30 -10.04 -11.82
N LYS A 408 -16.82 -9.11 -12.64
CA LYS A 408 -17.63 -8.04 -13.22
C LYS A 408 -18.85 -8.59 -13.96
N ASP A 409 -18.67 -9.66 -14.72
CA ASP A 409 -19.69 -10.19 -15.63
C ASP A 409 -20.14 -11.63 -15.29
N ASP A 410 -19.40 -12.37 -14.44
CA ASP A 410 -19.67 -13.79 -14.15
C ASP A 410 -19.77 -14.13 -12.65
N LEU A 411 -20.46 -15.22 -12.36
CA LEU A 411 -20.50 -15.92 -11.08
C LEU A 411 -19.92 -17.32 -11.24
N VAL A 412 -19.12 -17.77 -10.28
CA VAL A 412 -18.49 -19.10 -10.29
C VAL A 412 -18.92 -19.86 -9.04
N PHE A 413 -19.40 -21.08 -9.24
CA PHE A 413 -19.75 -22.03 -8.18
C PHE A 413 -18.89 -23.28 -8.28
N THR A 414 -18.40 -23.77 -7.14
CA THR A 414 -17.75 -25.08 -7.01
C THR A 414 -18.80 -26.11 -6.63
N VAL A 415 -18.79 -27.24 -7.33
CA VAL A 415 -19.70 -28.37 -7.10
C VAL A 415 -18.87 -29.60 -6.76
N VAL A 416 -19.14 -30.19 -5.60
CA VAL A 416 -18.64 -31.51 -5.20
C VAL A 416 -19.79 -32.50 -5.35
N LEU A 417 -19.69 -33.41 -6.31
CA LEU A 417 -20.73 -34.40 -6.63
C LEU A 417 -20.17 -35.82 -6.44
N LEU A 418 -20.81 -36.61 -5.60
CA LEU A 418 -20.51 -38.03 -5.40
C LEU A 418 -21.63 -38.90 -5.95
N ARG A 419 -21.25 -39.95 -6.67
CA ARG A 419 -22.19 -40.94 -7.21
C ARG A 419 -21.59 -42.34 -7.21
N VAL A 420 -22.45 -43.35 -7.18
CA VAL A 420 -22.04 -44.76 -7.35
C VAL A 420 -21.85 -45.02 -8.85
N LYS A 421 -20.63 -45.39 -9.26
CA LYS A 421 -20.31 -45.65 -10.66
C LYS A 421 -20.87 -47.01 -11.08
N LYS A 422 -21.79 -47.01 -12.05
CA LYS A 422 -22.33 -48.22 -12.69
C LYS A 422 -21.68 -48.45 -14.06
N GLU A 423 -21.63 -49.70 -14.49
CA GLU A 423 -21.08 -50.07 -15.80
C GLU A 423 -21.90 -49.42 -16.93
N GLY A 424 -21.24 -48.74 -17.86
CA GLY A 424 -21.90 -48.03 -18.98
C GLY A 424 -22.45 -46.63 -18.66
N MET A 425 -22.27 -46.10 -17.43
CA MET A 425 -22.65 -44.72 -17.14
C MET A 425 -21.73 -43.68 -17.82
N PRO A 426 -22.29 -42.62 -18.43
CA PRO A 426 -21.50 -41.54 -19.00
C PRO A 426 -20.78 -40.74 -17.91
N SER A 427 -19.64 -40.15 -18.27
CA SER A 427 -18.89 -39.26 -17.39
C SER A 427 -19.66 -37.95 -17.14
N ILE A 428 -19.45 -37.32 -15.98
CA ILE A 428 -20.04 -35.99 -15.70
C ILE A 428 -19.60 -34.96 -16.75
N GLN A 429 -18.38 -35.09 -17.27
CA GLN A 429 -17.89 -34.23 -18.34
C GLN A 429 -18.71 -34.38 -19.62
N GLU A 430 -19.11 -35.59 -20.02
CA GLU A 430 -19.97 -35.81 -21.20
C GLU A 430 -21.40 -35.29 -20.98
N LEU A 431 -21.90 -35.39 -19.74
CA LEU A 431 -23.25 -34.93 -19.39
C LEU A 431 -23.39 -33.41 -19.38
N LEU A 432 -22.33 -32.66 -19.03
CA LEU A 432 -22.41 -31.22 -18.79
C LEU A 432 -21.71 -30.34 -19.85
N LYS A 433 -20.68 -30.85 -20.53
CA LYS A 433 -19.86 -30.03 -21.43
C LYS A 433 -20.68 -29.58 -22.65
N ASN A 434 -20.70 -28.27 -22.92
CA ASN A 434 -21.36 -27.61 -24.05
C ASN A 434 -22.89 -27.79 -24.12
N LYS A 435 -23.57 -28.08 -23.00
CA LYS A 435 -25.02 -28.26 -22.97
C LYS A 435 -25.81 -26.96 -22.84
N ASP A 436 -25.29 -25.98 -22.10
CA ASP A 436 -25.83 -24.64 -22.00
C ASP A 436 -24.74 -23.62 -22.33
N GLN A 437 -25.01 -22.70 -23.27
CA GLN A 437 -24.06 -21.64 -23.63
C GLN A 437 -23.89 -20.59 -22.51
N ARG A 438 -24.83 -20.53 -21.57
CA ARG A 438 -24.83 -19.60 -20.43
C ARG A 438 -24.02 -20.13 -19.25
N ILE A 439 -23.78 -21.44 -19.18
CA ILE A 439 -23.08 -22.10 -18.08
C ILE A 439 -21.86 -22.85 -18.62
N ARG A 440 -20.68 -22.33 -18.33
CA ARG A 440 -19.41 -22.94 -18.69
C ARG A 440 -18.96 -23.92 -17.62
N PHE A 441 -18.86 -25.19 -18.00
CA PHE A 441 -18.33 -26.27 -17.17
C PHE A 441 -16.80 -26.33 -17.21
N ILE A 442 -16.17 -26.41 -16.03
CA ILE A 442 -14.72 -26.54 -15.85
C ILE A 442 -14.47 -27.71 -14.90
N LEU A 443 -14.00 -28.85 -15.41
CA LEU A 443 -13.66 -30.00 -14.59
C LEU A 443 -12.34 -29.75 -13.85
N ASP A 444 -12.33 -29.92 -12.53
CA ASP A 444 -11.11 -29.80 -11.73
C ASP A 444 -10.51 -31.18 -11.43
N ARG A 445 -11.28 -32.13 -10.88
CA ARG A 445 -10.79 -33.49 -10.62
C ARG A 445 -11.88 -34.55 -10.60
N VAL A 446 -11.49 -35.79 -10.84
CA VAL A 446 -12.30 -37.00 -10.65
C VAL A 446 -11.47 -38.02 -9.88
N GLN A 447 -12.01 -38.59 -8.81
CA GLN A 447 -11.33 -39.62 -8.03
C GLN A 447 -12.32 -40.64 -7.44
N ASN A 448 -11.87 -41.88 -7.22
CA ASN A 448 -12.62 -42.89 -6.48
C ASN A 448 -12.29 -42.75 -4.99
N VAL A 449 -13.32 -42.64 -4.14
CA VAL A 449 -13.16 -42.33 -2.72
C VAL A 449 -13.35 -43.56 -1.84
N ASN A 450 -14.35 -44.37 -2.17
CA ASN A 450 -14.69 -45.57 -1.43
C ASN A 450 -15.42 -46.57 -2.36
N PHE A 451 -15.77 -47.73 -1.85
CA PHE A 451 -16.51 -48.77 -2.57
C PHE A 451 -17.74 -49.18 -1.76
N ILE A 452 -18.90 -49.26 -2.40
CA ILE A 452 -20.09 -49.86 -1.78
C ILE A 452 -19.91 -51.38 -1.69
N ASP A 453 -19.30 -51.97 -2.72
CA ASP A 453 -18.85 -53.35 -2.78
C ASP A 453 -17.66 -53.47 -3.74
N GLN A 454 -17.09 -54.68 -3.89
CA GLN A 454 -15.90 -54.93 -4.73
C GLN A 454 -16.02 -54.47 -6.20
N SER A 455 -17.23 -54.22 -6.70
CA SER A 455 -17.51 -53.86 -8.10
C SER A 455 -18.03 -52.44 -8.34
N HIS A 456 -18.41 -51.70 -7.29
CA HIS A 456 -19.05 -50.38 -7.42
C HIS A 456 -18.32 -49.29 -6.62
N PRO A 457 -17.39 -48.55 -7.27
CA PRO A 457 -16.73 -47.41 -6.64
C PRO A 457 -17.67 -46.20 -6.51
N ILE A 458 -17.50 -45.44 -5.43
CA ILE A 458 -18.04 -44.10 -5.26
C ILE A 458 -17.08 -43.12 -5.93
N GLU A 459 -17.55 -42.50 -7.02
CA GLU A 459 -16.81 -41.53 -7.83
C GLU A 459 -17.13 -40.11 -7.33
N ALA A 460 -16.11 -39.40 -6.85
CA ALA A 460 -16.18 -37.98 -6.53
C ALA A 460 -15.74 -37.14 -7.73
N ASN A 461 -16.63 -36.22 -8.13
CA ASN A 461 -16.42 -35.26 -9.20
C ASN A 461 -16.38 -33.87 -8.58
N VAL A 462 -15.26 -33.17 -8.70
CA VAL A 462 -15.14 -31.75 -8.31
C VAL A 462 -14.99 -30.92 -9.55
N PHE A 463 -15.89 -29.97 -9.75
CA PHE A 463 -15.91 -29.12 -10.93
C PHE A 463 -16.51 -27.76 -10.61
N ARG A 464 -16.24 -26.79 -11.49
CA ARG A 464 -16.77 -25.45 -11.41
C ARG A 464 -17.76 -25.19 -12.54
N LEU A 465 -18.77 -24.41 -12.20
CA LEU A 465 -19.76 -23.88 -13.12
C LEU A 465 -19.66 -22.36 -13.10
N GLN A 466 -19.23 -21.80 -14.23
CA GLN A 466 -19.17 -20.35 -14.44
C GLN A 466 -20.40 -19.93 -15.24
N MET A 467 -21.16 -18.97 -14.73
CA MET A 467 -22.37 -18.48 -15.39
C MET A 467 -22.38 -16.96 -15.50
N ALA A 468 -22.99 -16.46 -16.57
CA ALA A 468 -23.17 -15.03 -16.79
C ALA A 468 -24.10 -14.44 -15.71
N LYS A 469 -23.74 -13.25 -15.20
CA LYS A 469 -24.54 -12.52 -14.22
C LYS A 469 -25.81 -11.96 -14.89
N LEU A 470 -26.94 -12.62 -14.69
CA LEU A 470 -28.24 -12.18 -15.20
C LEU A 470 -28.87 -11.13 -14.29
N HIS A 471 -29.68 -10.23 -14.88
CA HIS A 471 -30.43 -9.22 -14.13
C HIS A 471 -31.39 -9.82 -13.10
N SER A 472 -31.93 -11.02 -13.36
CA SER A 472 -32.78 -11.76 -12.42
C SER A 472 -32.06 -12.17 -11.13
N PHE A 473 -30.72 -12.19 -11.14
CA PHE A 473 -29.91 -12.49 -9.96
C PHE A 473 -29.63 -11.25 -9.13
N LEU A 474 -30.03 -10.06 -9.56
CA LEU A 474 -29.71 -8.82 -8.85
C LEU A 474 -30.86 -8.43 -7.91
N ARG A 475 -30.51 -8.02 -6.70
CA ARG A 475 -31.42 -7.35 -5.77
C ARG A 475 -31.63 -5.89 -6.22
N MET A 476 -32.55 -5.19 -5.55
CA MET A 476 -32.85 -3.78 -5.86
C MET A 476 -31.65 -2.83 -5.66
N ASP A 477 -30.70 -3.20 -4.81
CA ASP A 477 -29.44 -2.50 -4.56
C ASP A 477 -28.29 -2.94 -5.48
N PHE A 478 -28.60 -3.72 -6.53
CA PHE A 478 -27.64 -4.32 -7.46
C PHE A 478 -26.65 -5.32 -6.85
N SER A 479 -26.86 -5.76 -5.60
CA SER A 479 -26.12 -6.90 -5.04
C SER A 479 -26.61 -8.22 -5.64
N VAL A 480 -25.72 -9.23 -5.68
CA VAL A 480 -26.05 -10.55 -6.24
C VAL A 480 -26.83 -11.38 -5.22
N ASN A 481 -28.01 -11.84 -5.62
CA ASN A 481 -28.81 -12.83 -4.91
C ASN A 481 -28.28 -14.24 -5.21
N LEU A 482 -27.33 -14.69 -4.39
CA LEU A 482 -26.70 -16.01 -4.52
C LEU A 482 -27.69 -17.18 -4.42
N TYR A 483 -28.83 -17.02 -3.74
CA TYR A 483 -29.86 -18.06 -3.67
C TYR A 483 -30.50 -18.32 -5.03
N VAL A 484 -30.89 -17.26 -5.74
CA VAL A 484 -31.50 -17.38 -7.07
C VAL A 484 -30.49 -17.88 -8.10
N ALA A 485 -29.23 -17.40 -8.03
CA ALA A 485 -28.16 -17.88 -8.89
C ALA A 485 -27.84 -19.36 -8.64
N ARG A 486 -27.82 -19.80 -7.38
CA ARG A 486 -27.60 -21.20 -6.99
C ARG A 486 -28.76 -22.10 -7.41
N ASP A 487 -30.00 -21.62 -7.30
CA ASP A 487 -31.19 -22.36 -7.77
C ASP A 487 -31.10 -22.67 -9.27
N GLU A 488 -30.59 -21.74 -10.07
CA GLU A 488 -30.33 -21.97 -11.50
C GLU A 488 -29.26 -23.06 -11.73
N ILE A 489 -28.21 -23.11 -10.89
CA ILE A 489 -27.21 -24.20 -10.92
C ILE A 489 -27.86 -25.55 -10.57
N VAL A 490 -28.71 -25.59 -9.55
CA VAL A 490 -29.42 -26.82 -9.13
C VAL A 490 -30.31 -27.33 -10.25
N LYS A 491 -31.09 -26.44 -10.89
CA LYS A 491 -31.93 -26.78 -12.05
C LYS A 491 -31.09 -27.33 -13.19
N PHE A 492 -30.03 -26.63 -13.58
CA PHE A 492 -29.12 -27.06 -14.64
C PHE A 492 -28.55 -28.47 -14.37
N LEU A 493 -28.06 -28.72 -13.16
CA LEU A 493 -27.51 -30.03 -12.78
C LEU A 493 -28.58 -31.12 -12.79
N THR A 494 -29.77 -30.85 -12.27
CA THR A 494 -30.88 -31.81 -12.19
C THR A 494 -31.39 -32.18 -13.59
N GLU A 495 -31.49 -31.20 -14.50
CA GLU A 495 -31.90 -31.42 -15.89
C GLU A 495 -30.95 -32.33 -16.67
N HIS A 496 -29.64 -32.28 -16.38
CA HIS A 496 -28.62 -32.96 -17.18
C HIS A 496 -28.09 -34.26 -16.53
N ILE A 497 -28.15 -34.37 -15.20
CA ILE A 497 -27.64 -35.54 -14.44
C ILE A 497 -28.80 -36.42 -13.93
N GLY A 498 -30.01 -35.86 -13.76
CA GLY A 498 -31.17 -36.53 -13.15
C GLY A 498 -31.40 -36.10 -11.70
N GLU A 499 -32.15 -36.88 -10.93
CA GLU A 499 -32.42 -36.58 -9.52
C GLU A 499 -31.13 -36.65 -8.68
N ILE A 500 -30.84 -35.57 -7.95
CA ILE A 500 -29.65 -35.40 -7.10
C ILE A 500 -30.11 -34.88 -5.74
N ARG A 501 -29.50 -35.36 -4.64
CA ARG A 501 -29.71 -34.77 -3.32
C ARG A 501 -28.75 -33.60 -3.11
N ASP A 502 -29.34 -32.44 -2.86
CA ASP A 502 -28.64 -31.22 -2.49
C ASP A 502 -28.39 -31.18 -0.96
N TYR A 503 -27.17 -31.52 -0.54
CA TYR A 503 -26.82 -31.67 0.87
C TYR A 503 -26.91 -30.34 1.64
N ASN A 504 -26.45 -29.23 1.05
CA ASN A 504 -26.48 -27.92 1.70
C ASN A 504 -27.69 -27.04 1.35
N GLY A 505 -28.52 -27.43 0.37
CA GLY A 505 -29.72 -26.68 -0.04
C GLY A 505 -30.81 -26.62 1.04
N GLY A 506 -31.12 -27.74 1.69
CA GLY A 506 -32.11 -27.78 2.77
C GLY A 506 -31.69 -27.01 4.02
N MET A 507 -30.38 -26.94 4.28
CA MET A 507 -29.80 -26.18 5.38
C MET A 507 -29.98 -24.67 5.17
N MET A 508 -29.74 -24.19 3.94
CA MET A 508 -29.90 -22.78 3.57
C MET A 508 -31.35 -22.28 3.67
N ILE A 509 -32.33 -23.11 3.33
CA ILE A 509 -33.76 -22.75 3.49
C ILE A 509 -34.10 -22.58 4.97
N LYS A 510 -33.72 -23.55 5.81
CA LYS A 510 -33.91 -23.47 7.27
C LYS A 510 -33.18 -22.27 7.88
N GLN A 511 -31.97 -21.96 7.44
CA GLN A 511 -31.25 -20.75 7.86
C GLN A 511 -32.05 -19.48 7.54
N GLY A 512 -32.61 -19.39 6.33
CA GLY A 512 -33.46 -18.26 5.93
C GLY A 512 -34.73 -18.13 6.78
N GLU A 513 -35.37 -19.25 7.12
CA GLU A 513 -36.54 -19.29 8.00
C GLU A 513 -36.21 -18.84 9.41
N ILE A 514 -35.16 -19.41 10.02
CA ILE A 514 -34.71 -19.05 11.37
C ILE A 514 -34.30 -17.58 11.43
N LEU A 515 -33.51 -17.10 10.46
CA LEU A 515 -33.10 -15.69 10.39
C LEU A 515 -34.32 -14.76 10.26
N THR A 516 -35.33 -15.15 9.48
CA THR A 516 -36.55 -14.36 9.33
C THR A 516 -37.34 -14.30 10.64
N GLN A 517 -37.47 -15.41 11.34
CA GLN A 517 -38.13 -15.46 12.66
C GLN A 517 -37.34 -14.67 13.71
N PHE A 518 -36.02 -14.80 13.70
CA PHE A 518 -35.11 -14.08 14.59
C PHE A 518 -35.17 -12.56 14.38
N LYS A 519 -35.17 -12.09 13.13
CA LYS A 519 -35.38 -10.67 12.79
C LYS A 519 -36.71 -10.11 13.29
N ARG A 520 -37.78 -10.93 13.27
CA ARG A 520 -39.10 -10.52 13.77
C ARG A 520 -39.12 -10.33 15.28
N LEU A 521 -38.39 -11.15 16.03
CA LEU A 521 -38.30 -11.03 17.50
C LEU A 521 -37.55 -9.77 17.94
N PHE A 522 -36.51 -9.38 17.20
CA PHE A 522 -35.68 -8.21 17.51
C PHE A 522 -35.96 -7.01 16.59
N SER A 523 -37.24 -6.75 16.29
CA SER A 523 -37.64 -5.67 15.38
C SER A 523 -37.10 -4.30 15.82
N ASP A 524 -37.05 -4.04 17.12
CA ASP A 524 -36.59 -2.76 17.67
C ASP A 524 -35.08 -2.57 17.49
N VAL A 525 -34.27 -3.62 17.68
CA VAL A 525 -32.82 -3.60 17.44
C VAL A 525 -32.51 -3.54 15.94
N SER A 526 -33.30 -4.25 15.13
CA SER A 526 -33.18 -4.22 13.66
C SER A 526 -33.36 -2.81 13.08
N SER A 527 -34.13 -1.95 13.74
CA SER A 527 -34.33 -0.56 13.32
C SER A 527 -33.13 0.36 13.62
N ARG A 528 -32.29 0.00 14.59
CA ARG A 528 -31.14 0.81 15.04
C ARG A 528 -29.81 0.35 14.46
N ASN A 529 -29.63 -0.96 14.25
CA ASN A 529 -28.41 -1.57 13.70
C ASN A 529 -28.71 -2.95 13.10
N GLN A 530 -29.36 -2.98 11.93
CA GLN A 530 -29.71 -4.24 11.23
C GLN A 530 -28.47 -5.13 10.97
N GLU A 531 -27.33 -4.50 10.68
CA GLU A 531 -26.09 -5.19 10.37
C GLU A 531 -25.58 -6.04 11.54
N ILE A 532 -25.72 -5.58 12.79
CA ILE A 532 -25.20 -6.30 13.97
C ILE A 532 -25.92 -7.64 14.16
N LEU A 533 -27.24 -7.66 13.99
CA LEU A 533 -28.05 -8.88 14.13
C LEU A 533 -27.69 -9.91 13.06
N GLU A 534 -27.59 -9.48 11.81
CA GLU A 534 -27.22 -10.37 10.70
C GLU A 534 -25.78 -10.86 10.84
N ASN A 535 -24.85 -9.96 11.16
CA ASN A 535 -23.45 -10.32 11.39
C ASN A 535 -23.31 -11.33 12.52
N PHE A 536 -24.06 -11.16 13.62
CA PHE A 536 -24.07 -12.13 14.73
C PHE A 536 -24.55 -13.49 14.28
N PHE A 537 -25.69 -13.56 13.59
CA PHE A 537 -26.24 -14.82 13.10
C PHE A 537 -25.28 -15.54 12.15
N TYR A 538 -24.70 -14.83 11.18
CA TYR A 538 -23.76 -15.41 10.22
C TYR A 538 -22.39 -15.73 10.83
N SER A 539 -22.06 -15.19 12.01
CA SER A 539 -20.83 -15.50 12.74
C SER A 539 -20.90 -16.81 13.54
N LEU A 540 -22.07 -17.45 13.63
CA LEU A 540 -22.26 -18.70 14.38
C LEU A 540 -21.45 -19.85 13.76
N ASN A 541 -20.71 -20.56 14.61
CA ASN A 541 -19.85 -21.67 14.28
C ASN A 541 -20.07 -22.82 15.29
N PRO A 542 -20.30 -24.06 14.85
CA PRO A 542 -20.28 -24.56 13.47
C PRO A 542 -21.44 -24.01 12.61
N ILE A 543 -21.26 -23.93 11.28
CA ILE A 543 -22.23 -23.29 10.36
C ILE A 543 -23.60 -23.97 10.39
N GLU A 544 -23.63 -25.28 10.69
CA GLU A 544 -24.83 -26.08 10.89
C GLU A 544 -25.72 -25.49 11.98
N SER A 545 -25.14 -24.85 13.01
CA SER A 545 -25.88 -24.19 14.08
C SER A 545 -26.81 -23.10 13.55
N GLN A 546 -26.50 -22.46 12.42
CA GLN A 546 -27.39 -21.46 11.79
C GLN A 546 -28.72 -22.09 11.31
N ALA A 547 -28.76 -23.40 11.11
CA ALA A 547 -29.94 -24.14 10.67
C ALA A 547 -30.58 -25.00 11.79
N THR A 548 -29.86 -25.25 12.88
CA THR A 548 -30.27 -26.20 13.94
C THR A 548 -30.49 -25.56 15.30
N ILE A 549 -29.94 -24.37 15.57
CA ILE A 549 -30.12 -23.70 16.85
C ILE A 549 -31.61 -23.37 17.08
N SER A 550 -32.08 -23.59 18.31
CA SER A 550 -33.44 -23.20 18.68
C SER A 550 -33.55 -21.68 18.74
N LEU A 551 -34.73 -21.14 18.38
CA LEU A 551 -34.98 -19.69 18.41
C LEU A 551 -34.89 -19.11 19.83
N GLN A 552 -35.19 -19.92 20.85
CA GLN A 552 -35.05 -19.54 22.27
C GLN A 552 -33.57 -19.35 22.64
N TYR A 553 -32.72 -20.32 22.33
CA TYR A 553 -31.29 -20.26 22.66
C TYR A 553 -30.58 -19.16 21.87
N LEU A 554 -30.94 -19.00 20.59
CA LEU A 554 -30.41 -17.91 19.76
C LEU A 554 -30.77 -16.52 20.32
N SER A 555 -32.01 -16.36 20.82
CA SER A 555 -32.45 -15.11 21.45
C SER A 555 -31.65 -14.79 22.70
N LEU A 556 -31.51 -15.76 23.63
CA LEU A 556 -30.71 -15.56 24.84
C LEU A 556 -29.25 -15.23 24.52
N PHE A 557 -28.69 -15.93 23.51
CA PHE A 557 -27.31 -15.73 23.09
C PHE A 557 -27.06 -14.31 22.58
N PHE A 558 -28.00 -13.79 21.78
CA PHE A 558 -27.92 -12.45 21.22
C PHE A 558 -28.22 -11.35 22.25
N GLU A 559 -29.18 -11.56 23.14
CA GLU A 559 -29.51 -10.60 24.21
C GLU A 559 -28.31 -10.34 25.13
N LEU A 560 -27.61 -11.40 25.54
CA LEU A 560 -26.42 -11.26 26.37
C LEU A 560 -25.28 -10.55 25.61
N PHE A 561 -25.16 -10.81 24.30
CA PHE A 561 -24.23 -10.10 23.43
C PHE A 561 -24.54 -8.59 23.35
N VAL A 562 -25.80 -8.22 23.09
CA VAL A 562 -26.23 -6.81 23.02
C VAL A 562 -25.99 -6.11 24.36
N LYS A 563 -26.35 -6.74 25.47
CA LYS A 563 -26.10 -6.22 26.83
C LYS A 563 -24.61 -5.95 27.07
N MET A 564 -23.72 -6.77 26.52
CA MET A 564 -22.28 -6.56 26.61
C MET A 564 -21.81 -5.38 25.73
N THR A 565 -22.39 -5.20 24.56
CA THR A 565 -22.06 -4.06 23.67
C THR A 565 -22.51 -2.71 24.26
N GLU A 566 -23.63 -2.68 24.99
CA GLU A 566 -24.15 -1.45 25.60
C GLU A 566 -23.39 -1.03 26.88
N LYS A 567 -22.63 -1.94 27.50
CA LYS A 567 -21.83 -1.64 28.70
C LYS A 567 -20.61 -0.78 28.34
N HIS A 568 -20.49 0.41 28.94
CA HIS A 568 -19.27 1.23 28.84
C HIS A 568 -18.05 0.48 29.39
N GLN A 569 -16.96 0.45 28.63
CA GLN A 569 -15.73 -0.23 29.02
C GLN A 569 -15.11 0.44 30.24
N THR A 570 -14.93 -0.34 31.30
CA THR A 570 -14.14 0.11 32.47
C THR A 570 -12.68 -0.19 32.19
N GLY A 571 -11.85 0.84 32.00
CA GLY A 571 -10.47 0.74 31.51
C GLY A 571 -9.46 -0.05 32.37
N GLU A 572 -9.89 -0.80 33.38
CA GLU A 572 -9.04 -1.57 34.28
C GLU A 572 -8.84 -3.04 33.89
N LYS A 573 -9.72 -3.65 33.07
CA LYS A 573 -9.64 -5.09 32.73
C LYS A 573 -9.27 -5.34 31.27
N ALA A 574 -8.27 -6.19 31.06
CA ALA A 574 -7.81 -6.60 29.72
C ALA A 574 -8.85 -7.48 28.97
N CYS A 575 -9.74 -8.16 29.69
CA CYS A 575 -10.90 -8.84 29.13
C CYS A 575 -12.05 -8.80 30.15
N GLU A 576 -13.25 -8.47 29.68
CA GLU A 576 -14.49 -8.49 30.45
C GLU A 576 -15.34 -9.71 30.05
N ILE A 577 -16.07 -10.26 31.01
CA ILE A 577 -16.81 -11.52 30.85
C ILE A 577 -18.21 -11.30 31.40
N GLU A 578 -19.21 -11.56 30.58
CA GLU A 578 -20.60 -11.74 31.01
C GLU A 578 -20.99 -13.19 30.76
N HIS A 579 -21.80 -13.75 31.65
CA HIS A 579 -22.30 -15.11 31.49
C HIS A 579 -23.67 -15.24 32.09
N GLU A 580 -24.44 -16.17 31.55
CA GLU A 580 -25.77 -16.53 32.01
C GLU A 580 -25.91 -18.05 31.96
N LYS A 581 -26.59 -18.62 32.96
CA LYS A 581 -26.83 -20.06 33.07
C LYS A 581 -28.34 -20.25 33.15
N ASP A 582 -28.84 -21.11 32.28
CA ASP A 582 -30.19 -21.66 32.30
C ASP A 582 -30.09 -23.18 32.56
N ASP A 583 -31.21 -23.88 32.72
CA ASP A 583 -31.25 -25.28 33.15
C ASP A 583 -30.43 -26.22 32.23
N ASP A 584 -30.44 -25.99 30.92
CA ASP A 584 -29.76 -26.84 29.90
C ASP A 584 -28.63 -26.13 29.13
N ILE A 585 -28.40 -24.83 29.38
CA ILE A 585 -27.42 -24.04 28.61
C ILE A 585 -26.57 -23.10 29.49
N THR A 586 -25.35 -22.84 29.03
CA THR A 586 -24.49 -21.77 29.58
C THR A 586 -23.99 -20.90 28.45
N VAL A 587 -24.27 -19.61 28.55
CA VAL A 587 -23.82 -18.59 27.61
C VAL A 587 -22.72 -17.76 28.26
N MET A 588 -21.64 -17.50 27.53
CA MET A 588 -20.55 -16.63 27.96
C MET A 588 -20.17 -15.67 26.82
N ILE A 589 -20.14 -14.37 27.10
CA ILE A 589 -19.68 -13.34 26.18
C ILE A 589 -18.38 -12.74 26.72
N LEU A 590 -17.34 -12.80 25.91
CA LEU A 590 -16.00 -12.30 26.23
C LEU A 590 -15.74 -11.05 25.39
N ARG A 591 -15.29 -9.96 26.01
CA ARG A 591 -14.91 -8.72 25.32
C ARG A 591 -13.46 -8.36 25.61
N SER A 592 -12.68 -8.06 24.58
CA SER A 592 -11.30 -7.57 24.70
C SER A 592 -10.90 -6.77 23.45
N THR A 593 -10.01 -5.78 23.61
CA THR A 593 -9.43 -5.03 22.48
C THR A 593 -8.31 -5.80 21.76
N ASP A 594 -7.91 -6.95 22.30
CA ASP A 594 -6.87 -7.82 21.79
C ASP A 594 -7.49 -9.19 21.48
N PRO A 595 -7.33 -9.76 20.28
CA PRO A 595 -7.95 -11.03 19.89
C PRO A 595 -7.20 -12.28 20.39
N ASP A 596 -5.98 -12.15 20.94
CA ASP A 596 -5.09 -13.27 21.25
C ASP A 596 -5.59 -14.24 22.35
N TYR A 597 -6.64 -13.85 23.09
CA TYR A 597 -7.26 -14.71 24.10
C TYR A 597 -8.06 -15.88 23.50
N ARG A 598 -8.54 -15.74 22.26
CA ARG A 598 -9.38 -16.74 21.59
C ARG A 598 -8.74 -18.14 21.53
N PRO A 599 -7.56 -18.33 20.91
CA PRO A 599 -6.97 -19.67 20.75
C PRO A 599 -6.71 -20.34 22.11
N ILE A 600 -6.42 -19.55 23.14
CA ILE A 600 -6.19 -20.04 24.51
C ILE A 600 -7.50 -20.57 25.12
N VAL A 601 -8.61 -19.88 24.89
CA VAL A 601 -9.94 -20.32 25.34
C VAL A 601 -10.39 -21.56 24.57
N GLU A 602 -10.23 -21.59 23.25
CA GLU A 602 -10.56 -22.75 22.41
C GLU A 602 -9.74 -24.00 22.83
N GLU A 603 -8.44 -23.84 23.09
CA GLU A 603 -7.58 -24.93 23.57
C GLU A 603 -8.01 -25.43 24.97
N ALA A 604 -8.41 -24.52 25.86
CA ALA A 604 -8.87 -24.89 27.19
C ALA A 604 -10.17 -25.69 27.15
N ILE A 605 -11.11 -25.30 26.28
CA ILE A 605 -12.37 -26.02 26.04
C ILE A 605 -12.07 -27.41 25.47
N ALA A 606 -11.18 -27.51 24.48
CA ALA A 606 -10.79 -28.78 23.88
C ALA A 606 -10.13 -29.74 24.88
N LYS A 607 -9.28 -29.23 25.78
CA LYS A 607 -8.59 -30.03 26.82
C LYS A 607 -9.49 -30.51 27.95
N ALA A 608 -10.59 -29.80 28.22
CA ALA A 608 -11.50 -30.15 29.30
C ALA A 608 -12.30 -31.45 29.04
N ALA A 609 -12.09 -32.12 27.89
CA ALA A 609 -12.72 -33.40 27.53
C ALA A 609 -14.25 -33.38 27.67
N ILE A 610 -14.84 -32.22 27.41
CA ILE A 610 -16.27 -32.00 27.28
C ILE A 610 -16.71 -32.82 26.06
N ARG A 611 -17.47 -33.90 26.29
CA ARG A 611 -17.73 -34.97 25.30
C ARG A 611 -18.22 -34.41 23.95
N ASP A 612 -17.93 -35.16 22.89
CA ASP A 612 -18.28 -34.86 21.49
C ASP A 612 -19.62 -34.11 21.30
N ARG A 613 -19.52 -32.78 21.09
CA ARG A 613 -20.49 -31.80 20.54
C ARG A 613 -21.52 -31.19 21.51
N ALA A 614 -21.40 -29.87 21.76
CA ALA A 614 -22.44 -28.83 21.57
C ALA A 614 -21.95 -27.43 22.00
N VAL A 615 -20.74 -27.02 21.58
CA VAL A 615 -20.30 -25.62 21.77
C VAL A 615 -20.59 -24.83 20.49
N ILE A 616 -21.51 -23.87 20.57
CA ILE A 616 -21.76 -22.89 19.51
C ILE A 616 -20.96 -21.64 19.86
N SER A 617 -20.21 -21.12 18.91
CA SER A 617 -19.40 -19.92 19.09
C SER A 617 -19.77 -18.85 18.07
N SER A 618 -19.57 -17.59 18.42
CA SER A 618 -19.72 -16.43 17.53
C SER A 618 -18.57 -15.47 17.76
N MET A 619 -18.08 -14.84 16.70
CA MET A 619 -17.04 -13.83 16.80
C MET A 619 -17.37 -12.59 15.98
N LEU A 620 -17.34 -11.43 16.65
CA LEU A 620 -17.60 -10.13 16.04
C LEU A 620 -16.58 -9.11 16.51
N THR A 621 -16.31 -8.11 15.67
CA THR A 621 -15.49 -6.96 16.03
C THR A 621 -16.31 -5.69 15.84
N ILE A 622 -16.47 -4.91 16.91
CA ILE A 622 -17.22 -3.65 16.92
C ILE A 622 -16.33 -2.59 17.58
N GLU A 623 -16.11 -1.45 16.90
CA GLU A 623 -15.39 -0.28 17.44
C GLU A 623 -14.04 -0.63 18.12
N ASN A 624 -13.22 -1.47 17.47
CA ASN A 624 -11.94 -2.00 17.97
C ASN A 624 -12.00 -2.95 19.19
N SER A 625 -13.19 -3.44 19.54
CA SER A 625 -13.37 -4.50 20.53
C SER A 625 -13.76 -5.81 19.86
N HIS A 626 -13.08 -6.89 20.22
CA HIS A 626 -13.37 -8.25 19.80
C HIS A 626 -14.29 -8.92 20.82
N TYR A 627 -15.42 -9.41 20.33
CA TYR A 627 -16.43 -10.14 21.09
C TYR A 627 -16.35 -11.61 20.70
N PHE A 628 -16.04 -12.47 21.67
CA PHE A 628 -16.07 -13.91 21.51
C PHE A 628 -17.17 -14.49 22.38
N SER A 629 -18.21 -14.98 21.72
CA SER A 629 -19.45 -15.44 22.31
C SER A 629 -19.45 -16.97 22.28
N LEU A 630 -19.77 -17.61 23.38
CA LEU A 630 -19.80 -19.06 23.55
C LEU A 630 -21.15 -19.48 24.14
N LEU A 631 -21.74 -20.52 23.60
CA LEU A 631 -22.92 -21.19 24.11
C LEU A 631 -22.60 -22.67 24.24
N TYR A 632 -22.79 -23.22 25.43
CA TYR A 632 -22.61 -24.62 25.75
C TYR A 632 -23.94 -25.24 26.17
N GLU A 633 -24.35 -26.30 25.49
CA GLU A 633 -25.59 -27.04 25.76
C GLU A 633 -25.27 -28.40 26.38
N ASP A 634 -25.81 -28.67 27.56
CA ASP A 634 -25.69 -29.94 28.28
C ASP A 634 -26.84 -30.09 29.29
N THR A 635 -27.18 -31.33 29.63
CA THR A 635 -28.18 -31.63 30.66
C THR A 635 -27.55 -31.79 32.05
N GLU A 636 -26.22 -31.94 32.14
CA GLU A 636 -25.52 -32.18 33.39
C GLU A 636 -24.89 -30.90 33.96
N SER A 637 -25.48 -30.37 35.04
CA SER A 637 -25.05 -29.13 35.71
C SER A 637 -23.55 -29.07 36.07
N ALA A 638 -22.94 -30.22 36.40
CA ALA A 638 -21.50 -30.31 36.72
C ALA A 638 -20.60 -29.96 35.51
N HIS A 639 -21.04 -30.26 34.29
CA HIS A 639 -20.30 -29.92 33.07
C HIS A 639 -20.33 -28.43 32.77
N HIS A 640 -21.45 -27.74 33.06
CA HIS A 640 -21.52 -26.28 32.93
C HIS A 640 -20.52 -25.57 33.85
N ASP A 641 -20.36 -26.07 35.08
CA ASP A 641 -19.41 -25.50 36.04
C ASP A 641 -17.95 -25.79 35.63
N LEU A 642 -17.68 -26.98 35.07
CA LEU A 642 -16.37 -27.32 34.50
C LEU A 642 -16.03 -26.45 33.27
N PHE A 643 -16.99 -26.25 32.36
CA PHE A 643 -16.86 -25.40 31.19
C PHE A 643 -16.51 -23.97 31.60
N ARG A 644 -17.32 -23.39 32.50
CA ARG A 644 -17.12 -22.02 33.00
C ARG A 644 -15.76 -21.85 33.69
N SER A 645 -15.39 -22.76 34.59
CA SER A 645 -14.13 -22.67 35.32
C SER A 645 -12.91 -22.81 34.40
N SER A 646 -12.99 -23.65 33.36
CA SER A 646 -11.94 -23.81 32.35
C SER A 646 -11.71 -22.54 31.54
N VAL A 647 -12.78 -21.91 31.05
CA VAL A 647 -12.72 -20.63 30.31
C VAL A 647 -12.15 -19.52 31.20
N GLN A 648 -12.62 -19.39 32.44
CA GLN A 648 -12.15 -18.37 33.38
C GLN A 648 -10.66 -18.55 33.74
N GLN A 649 -10.21 -19.79 33.96
CA GLN A 649 -8.80 -20.05 34.27
C GLN A 649 -7.88 -19.74 33.08
N ALA A 650 -8.32 -20.07 31.86
CA ALA A 650 -7.59 -19.77 30.63
C ALA A 650 -7.40 -18.25 30.44
N LEU A 651 -8.47 -17.48 30.64
CA LEU A 651 -8.43 -16.03 30.55
C LEU A 651 -7.56 -15.40 31.63
N LYS A 652 -7.61 -15.90 32.87
CA LYS A 652 -6.75 -15.41 33.95
C LYS A 652 -5.26 -15.60 33.60
N ARG A 653 -4.88 -16.78 33.10
CA ARG A 653 -3.51 -17.06 32.65
C ARG A 653 -3.08 -16.14 31.51
N TRP A 654 -3.97 -15.88 30.54
CA TRP A 654 -3.70 -14.94 29.45
C TRP A 654 -3.49 -13.51 29.96
N GLN A 655 -4.37 -13.03 30.86
CA GLN A 655 -4.23 -11.70 31.46
C GLN A 655 -2.93 -11.56 32.25
N GLU A 656 -2.56 -12.56 33.05
CA GLU A 656 -1.29 -12.58 33.80
C GLU A 656 -0.09 -12.51 32.85
N LYS A 657 -0.10 -13.30 31.76
CA LYS A 657 0.96 -13.29 30.74
C LYS A 657 1.05 -11.93 30.05
N LYS A 658 -0.09 -11.33 29.68
CA LYS A 658 -0.13 -10.02 29.01
C LYS A 658 0.41 -8.89 29.90
N ASN A 659 0.07 -8.92 31.19
CA ASN A 659 0.59 -7.95 32.17
C ASN A 659 2.11 -8.12 32.42
N GLN A 660 2.70 -9.25 32.03
CA GLN A 660 4.15 -9.50 32.14
C GLN A 660 4.95 -9.13 30.88
N LEU A 661 4.28 -8.90 29.74
CA LEU A 661 4.96 -8.61 28.47
C LEU A 661 5.75 -7.31 28.55
N GLN A 662 7.01 -7.36 28.13
CA GLN A 662 7.85 -6.17 28.00
C GLN A 662 7.56 -5.51 26.64
N VAL A 663 6.81 -4.41 26.67
CA VAL A 663 6.44 -3.63 25.48
C VAL A 663 7.28 -2.36 25.44
N LEU A 664 7.99 -2.13 24.33
CA LEU A 664 8.71 -0.89 24.06
C LEU A 664 7.95 -0.01 23.05
N ARG A 665 7.61 1.21 23.44
CA ARG A 665 6.86 2.18 22.64
C ARG A 665 7.80 3.27 22.10
N ILE A 666 7.93 3.34 20.78
CA ILE A 666 8.87 4.23 20.09
C ILE A 666 8.17 5.13 19.05
N PRO A 667 8.69 6.33 18.77
CA PRO A 667 8.23 7.18 17.69
C PRO A 667 9.01 6.88 16.39
N TYR A 668 8.40 7.15 15.25
CA TYR A 668 9.11 7.29 13.96
C TYR A 668 8.50 8.42 13.13
N ILE A 669 9.27 9.00 12.21
CA ILE A 669 8.78 10.11 11.35
C ILE A 669 8.26 9.55 10.03
N ASP A 670 9.13 8.87 9.29
CA ASP A 670 8.81 8.27 7.99
C ASP A 670 9.80 7.12 7.71
N ILE A 671 9.38 6.14 6.93
CA ILE A 671 10.21 4.99 6.53
C ILE A 671 10.24 4.96 5.01
N LEU A 672 11.41 5.21 4.43
CA LEU A 672 11.55 5.21 2.97
C LEU A 672 11.52 3.80 2.39
N SER A 673 12.24 2.87 3.02
CA SER A 673 12.23 1.47 2.62
C SER A 673 12.76 0.56 3.73
N ILE A 674 12.16 -0.61 3.89
CA ILE A 674 12.65 -1.68 4.77
C ILE A 674 13.45 -2.75 4.01
N ASP A 675 13.71 -2.55 2.71
CA ASP A 675 14.65 -3.38 1.94
C ASP A 675 16.09 -2.94 2.26
N PRO A 676 16.94 -3.81 2.83
CA PRO A 676 18.33 -3.48 3.16
C PRO A 676 19.14 -2.93 2.00
N ARG A 677 18.81 -3.26 0.75
CA ARG A 677 19.58 -2.86 -0.44
C ARG A 677 19.36 -1.41 -0.87
N VAL A 678 18.29 -0.78 -0.37
CA VAL A 678 17.90 0.61 -0.70
C VAL A 678 17.59 1.48 0.52
N GLY A 679 17.31 0.90 1.70
CA GLY A 679 16.99 1.63 2.93
C GLY A 679 18.24 2.10 3.69
N GLY A 680 19.02 3.01 3.09
CA GLY A 680 20.26 3.55 3.67
C GLY A 680 20.11 4.82 4.52
N ASP A 681 18.90 5.38 4.64
CA ASP A 681 18.64 6.53 5.51
C ASP A 681 18.51 6.11 6.99
N LYS A 682 18.60 7.09 7.90
CA LYS A 682 18.64 6.84 9.34
C LYS A 682 17.37 6.17 9.87
N GLU A 683 16.20 6.57 9.39
CA GLU A 683 14.92 6.06 9.89
C GLU A 683 14.69 4.63 9.39
N SER A 684 14.90 4.40 8.09
CA SER A 684 14.86 3.04 7.51
C SER A 684 15.85 2.10 8.19
N ALA A 685 17.08 2.57 8.48
CA ALA A 685 18.11 1.77 9.13
C ALA A 685 17.72 1.31 10.53
N VAL A 686 16.94 2.09 11.29
CA VAL A 686 16.42 1.66 12.60
C VAL A 686 15.55 0.42 12.45
N PHE A 687 14.58 0.44 11.52
CA PHE A 687 13.70 -0.70 11.28
C PHE A 687 14.43 -1.88 10.66
N ILE A 688 15.34 -1.64 9.72
CA ILE A 688 16.15 -2.70 9.11
C ILE A 688 16.97 -3.44 10.18
N ARG A 689 17.53 -2.76 11.20
CA ARG A 689 18.21 -3.42 12.33
C ARG A 689 17.30 -4.24 13.23
N LEU A 690 16.01 -3.93 13.27
CA LEU A 690 15.02 -4.75 13.99
C LEU A 690 14.66 -6.00 13.20
N PHE A 691 14.62 -5.89 11.87
CA PHE A 691 14.22 -6.99 10.98
C PHE A 691 15.37 -7.88 10.51
N PHE A 692 16.60 -7.39 10.44
CA PHE A 692 17.71 -8.10 9.82
C PHE A 692 18.97 -8.09 10.66
N ASP A 693 19.73 -9.18 10.57
CA ASP A 693 21.09 -9.31 11.10
C ASP A 693 22.07 -9.50 9.93
N GLY A 694 23.15 -8.71 9.91
CA GLY A 694 24.25 -8.82 8.96
C GLY A 694 25.28 -9.88 9.35
N LEU A 695 26.41 -9.94 8.64
CA LEU A 695 27.55 -10.76 9.08
C LEU A 695 28.04 -10.29 10.45
N MET A 696 28.20 -8.97 10.58
CA MET A 696 28.53 -8.28 11.81
C MET A 696 27.35 -7.39 12.24
N ARG A 697 27.41 -6.86 13.46
CA ARG A 697 26.48 -5.85 13.98
C ARG A 697 27.24 -4.86 14.84
N ASN A 698 26.66 -3.68 15.07
CA ASN A 698 27.23 -2.73 16.01
C ASN A 698 27.03 -3.26 17.44
N GLY A 699 28.13 -3.55 18.10
CA GLY A 699 28.20 -4.01 19.47
C GLY A 699 28.22 -2.87 20.48
N LYS A 700 28.64 -3.18 21.71
CA LYS A 700 28.83 -2.15 22.75
C LYS A 700 29.91 -1.16 22.29
N GLU A 701 29.73 0.12 22.64
CA GLU A 701 30.66 1.21 22.27
C GLU A 701 30.81 1.43 20.76
N GLY A 702 29.92 0.89 19.92
CA GLY A 702 29.95 1.06 18.46
C GLY A 702 30.97 0.19 17.72
N LYS A 703 31.62 -0.76 18.40
CA LYS A 703 32.56 -1.68 17.76
C LYS A 703 31.82 -2.83 17.07
N PRO A 704 32.22 -3.25 15.86
CA PRO A 704 31.62 -4.40 15.19
C PRO A 704 31.79 -5.70 16.00
N GLU A 705 30.68 -6.41 16.20
CA GLU A 705 30.61 -7.74 16.82
C GLU A 705 30.03 -8.75 15.84
N CYS A 706 30.42 -10.01 15.97
CA CYS A 706 29.89 -11.11 15.17
C CYS A 706 28.37 -11.31 15.37
N ALA A 707 27.61 -11.23 14.28
CA ALA A 707 26.16 -11.46 14.22
C ALA A 707 25.87 -12.80 13.53
N VAL A 708 25.49 -12.83 12.24
CA VAL A 708 25.34 -14.11 11.50
C VAL A 708 26.71 -14.79 11.33
N ALA A 709 27.79 -14.02 11.16
CA ALA A 709 29.13 -14.58 11.27
C ALA A 709 29.37 -15.08 12.70
N LYS A 710 29.96 -16.26 12.83
CA LYS A 710 30.49 -16.82 14.08
C LYS A 710 31.92 -16.33 14.32
N THR A 711 32.73 -16.35 13.26
CA THR A 711 34.13 -15.90 13.22
C THR A 711 34.46 -15.39 11.82
N TYR A 712 35.58 -14.67 11.69
CA TYR A 712 36.18 -14.35 10.40
C TYR A 712 37.70 -14.39 10.46
N GLU A 713 38.32 -14.61 9.32
CA GLU A 713 39.78 -14.61 9.13
C GLU A 713 40.15 -13.57 8.07
N LEU A 714 41.30 -12.93 8.25
CA LEU A 714 41.87 -11.96 7.30
C LEU A 714 43.20 -12.51 6.78
N SER A 715 43.37 -12.56 5.47
CA SER A 715 44.63 -12.96 4.82
C SER A 715 45.79 -12.02 5.15
N ASP A 716 47.02 -12.53 5.01
CA ASP A 716 48.26 -11.78 5.26
C ASP A 716 48.42 -10.53 4.38
N ASP A 717 47.84 -10.54 3.17
CA ASP A 717 47.83 -9.39 2.25
C ASP A 717 46.71 -8.38 2.55
N HIS A 718 45.90 -8.65 3.58
CA HIS A 718 44.75 -7.86 4.03
C HIS A 718 43.67 -7.61 2.96
N LYS A 719 43.56 -8.50 1.96
CA LYS A 719 42.57 -8.37 0.88
C LYS A 719 41.48 -9.42 0.92
N THR A 720 41.65 -10.53 1.62
CA THR A 720 40.68 -11.63 1.63
C THR A 720 40.13 -11.83 3.03
N TYR A 721 38.81 -11.70 3.17
CA TYR A 721 38.07 -12.04 4.37
C TYR A 721 37.34 -13.36 4.18
N THR A 722 37.50 -14.29 5.12
CA THR A 722 36.73 -15.54 5.15
C THR A 722 35.82 -15.52 6.37
N PHE A 723 34.50 -15.46 6.16
CA PHE A 723 33.50 -15.50 7.21
C PHE A 723 32.94 -16.91 7.38
N HIS A 724 32.92 -17.40 8.61
CA HIS A 724 32.24 -18.64 8.98
C HIS A 724 30.92 -18.30 9.66
N LEU A 725 29.80 -18.71 9.07
CA LEU A 725 28.46 -18.41 9.55
C LEU A 725 28.02 -19.41 10.61
N ARG A 726 27.22 -18.94 11.57
CA ARG A 726 26.51 -19.83 12.49
C ARG A 726 25.23 -20.35 11.86
N GLU A 727 24.70 -21.42 12.43
CA GLU A 727 23.35 -21.87 12.12
C GLU A 727 22.33 -20.80 12.54
N SER A 728 21.57 -20.31 11.56
CA SER A 728 20.55 -19.27 11.75
C SER A 728 19.46 -19.41 10.70
N TYR A 729 18.27 -18.90 11.01
CA TYR A 729 17.08 -19.09 10.19
C TYR A 729 16.38 -17.76 9.90
N TRP A 730 15.76 -17.70 8.73
CA TRP A 730 14.77 -16.71 8.34
C TRP A 730 13.48 -16.92 9.14
N SER A 731 12.63 -15.88 9.22
CA SER A 731 11.37 -15.91 9.96
C SER A 731 10.35 -16.93 9.44
N ASN A 732 10.51 -17.39 8.19
CA ASN A 732 9.72 -18.45 7.57
C ASN A 732 10.31 -19.87 7.79
N GLY A 733 11.43 -20.00 8.51
CA GLY A 733 12.08 -21.27 8.81
C GLY A 733 13.19 -21.67 7.84
N ASP A 734 13.38 -20.96 6.72
CA ASP A 734 14.48 -21.24 5.79
C ASP A 734 15.84 -20.99 6.46
N PRO A 735 16.90 -21.77 6.17
CA PRO A 735 18.24 -21.48 6.68
C PRO A 735 18.81 -20.20 6.04
N VAL A 736 19.49 -19.37 6.83
CA VAL A 736 20.29 -18.24 6.32
C VAL A 736 21.64 -18.78 5.87
N THR A 737 22.01 -18.52 4.61
CA THR A 737 23.21 -19.09 3.99
C THR A 737 24.15 -18.03 3.42
N ALA A 738 25.41 -18.39 3.19
CA ALA A 738 26.40 -17.53 2.51
C ALA A 738 25.92 -17.05 1.13
N TYR A 739 25.08 -17.84 0.47
CA TYR A 739 24.50 -17.47 -0.82
C TYR A 739 23.46 -16.35 -0.74
N ASP A 740 22.82 -16.12 0.42
CA ASP A 740 21.87 -15.01 0.59
C ASP A 740 22.61 -13.67 0.64
N PHE A 741 23.80 -13.65 1.27
CA PHE A 741 24.71 -12.51 1.25
C PHE A 741 25.26 -12.26 -0.16
N GLU A 742 25.77 -13.30 -0.82
CA GLU A 742 26.25 -13.21 -2.20
C GLU A 742 25.17 -12.62 -3.12
N TYR A 743 23.96 -13.18 -3.06
CA TYR A 743 22.83 -12.75 -3.86
C TYR A 743 22.48 -11.27 -3.63
N ALA A 744 22.33 -10.86 -2.37
CA ALA A 744 21.95 -9.49 -2.03
C ALA A 744 23.01 -8.47 -2.51
N TRP A 745 24.29 -8.75 -2.27
CA TRP A 745 25.38 -7.83 -2.58
C TRP A 745 25.65 -7.76 -4.09
N LYS A 746 25.63 -8.90 -4.79
CA LYS A 746 25.71 -8.91 -6.27
C LYS A 746 24.52 -8.19 -6.90
N LYS A 747 23.32 -8.30 -6.31
CA LYS A 747 22.14 -7.56 -6.79
C LYS A 747 22.32 -6.05 -6.64
N VAL A 748 22.86 -5.56 -5.52
CA VAL A 748 23.22 -4.13 -5.35
C VAL A 748 24.23 -3.67 -6.42
N LEU A 749 25.22 -4.51 -6.70
CA LEU A 749 26.27 -4.27 -7.70
C LEU A 749 25.81 -4.50 -9.15
N SER A 750 24.58 -4.99 -9.38
CA SER A 750 24.04 -5.15 -10.74
C SER A 750 23.74 -3.79 -11.37
N PRO A 751 24.09 -3.56 -12.66
CA PRO A 751 23.70 -2.35 -13.39
C PRO A 751 22.17 -2.14 -13.42
N SER A 752 21.40 -3.23 -13.42
CA SER A 752 19.94 -3.20 -13.53
C SER A 752 19.21 -2.88 -12.23
N PHE A 753 19.90 -2.88 -11.09
CA PHE A 753 19.28 -2.65 -9.79
C PHE A 753 19.53 -1.21 -9.34
N GLU A 754 18.48 -0.41 -9.22
CA GLU A 754 18.60 1.00 -8.84
C GLU A 754 18.78 1.15 -7.33
N THR A 755 19.93 1.70 -6.92
CA THR A 755 20.18 2.06 -5.52
C THR A 755 21.22 3.18 -5.47
N PRO A 756 20.99 4.24 -4.67
CA PRO A 756 21.99 5.30 -4.51
C PRO A 756 23.17 4.86 -3.64
N PHE A 757 23.13 3.66 -3.06
CA PHE A 757 24.11 3.17 -2.08
C PHE A 757 25.10 2.13 -2.62
N ALA A 758 25.11 1.88 -3.94
CA ALA A 758 26.00 0.88 -4.54
C ALA A 758 27.49 1.15 -4.26
N TYR A 759 27.88 2.42 -4.11
CA TYR A 759 29.27 2.83 -3.86
C TYR A 759 29.84 2.25 -2.55
N VAL A 760 29.00 1.91 -1.57
CA VAL A 760 29.43 1.32 -0.30
C VAL A 760 30.01 -0.09 -0.50
N PHE A 761 29.72 -0.74 -1.64
CA PHE A 761 30.22 -2.06 -2.01
C PHE A 761 31.47 -2.02 -2.90
N TYR A 762 31.93 -0.84 -3.32
CA TYR A 762 33.09 -0.70 -4.22
C TYR A 762 34.44 -1.14 -3.65
N PRO A 763 34.67 -1.24 -2.32
CA PRO A 763 35.87 -1.88 -1.80
C PRO A 763 36.03 -3.35 -2.20
N ILE A 764 34.93 -4.05 -2.50
CA ILE A 764 34.93 -5.43 -2.98
C ILE A 764 35.54 -5.47 -4.38
N LYS A 765 36.42 -6.44 -4.63
CA LYS A 765 37.10 -6.62 -5.91
C LYS A 765 36.08 -6.66 -7.04
N ASN A 766 36.35 -5.88 -8.08
CA ASN A 766 35.48 -5.70 -9.24
C ASN A 766 34.08 -5.11 -8.96
N GLY A 767 33.75 -4.72 -7.72
CA GLY A 767 32.40 -4.24 -7.37
C GLY A 767 31.98 -3.02 -8.19
N ARG A 768 32.84 -2.01 -8.28
CA ARG A 768 32.58 -0.81 -9.11
C ARG A 768 32.42 -1.15 -10.59
N LYS A 769 33.34 -1.96 -11.13
CA LYS A 769 33.35 -2.36 -12.54
C LYS A 769 32.07 -3.12 -12.90
N ALA A 770 31.57 -3.97 -12.00
CA ALA A 770 30.32 -4.69 -12.20
C ALA A 770 29.13 -3.73 -12.23
N LYS A 771 29.07 -2.74 -11.33
CA LYS A 771 28.01 -1.72 -11.32
C LYS A 771 27.99 -0.87 -12.59
N GLU A 772 29.16 -0.57 -13.13
CA GLU A 772 29.35 0.16 -14.38
C GLU A 772 29.11 -0.73 -15.63
N GLY A 773 28.83 -2.03 -15.46
CA GLY A 773 28.59 -2.97 -16.56
C GLY A 773 29.85 -3.39 -17.33
N ILE A 774 31.04 -3.16 -16.76
CA ILE A 774 32.35 -3.43 -17.40
C ILE A 774 32.73 -4.91 -17.27
N VAL A 775 32.31 -5.57 -16.19
CA VAL A 775 32.59 -7.00 -15.90
C VAL A 775 31.32 -7.72 -15.46
N SER A 776 31.30 -9.05 -15.57
CA SER A 776 30.17 -9.85 -15.08
C SER A 776 30.08 -9.83 -13.55
N LEU A 777 28.87 -10.03 -13.00
CA LEU A 777 28.67 -10.23 -11.56
C LEU A 777 29.42 -11.46 -11.02
N ASP A 778 29.74 -12.43 -11.88
CA ASP A 778 30.52 -13.62 -11.50
C ASP A 778 31.99 -13.30 -11.24
N GLU A 779 32.49 -12.17 -11.73
CA GLU A 779 33.87 -11.71 -11.52
C GLU A 779 34.02 -10.86 -10.24
N VAL A 780 32.92 -10.54 -9.58
CA VAL A 780 32.94 -9.81 -8.31
C VAL A 780 33.49 -10.70 -7.21
N GLY A 781 34.36 -10.15 -6.35
CA GLY A 781 35.04 -10.85 -5.26
C GLY A 781 34.13 -11.28 -4.10
N ILE A 782 32.99 -11.91 -4.36
CA ILE A 782 32.05 -12.44 -3.38
C ILE A 782 31.77 -13.89 -3.76
N ARG A 783 32.24 -14.84 -2.94
CA ARG A 783 32.16 -16.25 -3.26
C ARG A 783 31.80 -17.09 -2.04
N PRO A 784 30.61 -17.71 -1.99
CA PRO A 784 30.33 -18.76 -1.03
C PRO A 784 31.11 -20.02 -1.40
N LEU A 785 31.81 -20.63 -0.44
CA LEU A 785 32.40 -21.97 -0.62
C LEU A 785 31.35 -23.06 -0.38
N ASP A 786 30.46 -22.81 0.58
CA ASP A 786 29.38 -23.66 1.01
C ASP A 786 28.31 -22.80 1.72
N ASN A 787 27.27 -23.41 2.29
CA ASN A 787 26.18 -22.69 2.99
C ASN A 787 26.65 -21.82 4.16
N HIS A 788 27.79 -22.13 4.78
CA HIS A 788 28.28 -21.51 6.02
C HIS A 788 29.64 -20.82 5.86
N THR A 789 30.21 -20.77 4.66
CA THR A 789 31.51 -20.14 4.44
C THR A 789 31.46 -19.14 3.29
N LEU A 790 31.66 -17.85 3.59
CA LEU A 790 31.65 -16.76 2.62
C LEU A 790 33.04 -16.13 2.52
N VAL A 791 33.62 -16.13 1.32
CA VAL A 791 34.90 -15.51 1.02
C VAL A 791 34.68 -14.21 0.25
N ILE A 792 35.24 -13.12 0.78
CA ILE A 792 35.21 -11.80 0.16
C ILE A 792 36.63 -11.35 -0.19
N GLU A 793 36.86 -11.04 -1.46
CA GLU A 793 38.11 -10.45 -1.95
C GLU A 793 37.92 -8.95 -2.19
N LEU A 794 38.84 -8.14 -1.71
CA LEU A 794 38.85 -6.69 -1.84
C LEU A 794 39.78 -6.22 -2.96
N GLU A 795 39.47 -5.10 -3.60
CA GLU A 795 40.35 -4.50 -4.63
C GLU A 795 41.69 -4.06 -3.99
N HIS A 796 41.61 -3.51 -2.78
CA HIS A 796 42.73 -3.04 -1.96
C HIS A 796 42.45 -3.29 -0.47
N PRO A 797 43.47 -3.32 0.40
CA PRO A 797 43.26 -3.42 1.84
C PRO A 797 42.35 -2.29 2.36
N ALA A 798 41.26 -2.66 3.03
CA ALA A 798 40.29 -1.74 3.60
C ALA A 798 40.06 -2.07 5.09
N PRO A 799 40.78 -1.43 6.02
CA PRO A 799 40.67 -1.72 7.46
C PRO A 799 39.27 -1.52 8.04
N TYR A 800 38.47 -0.65 7.43
CA TYR A 800 37.07 -0.37 7.80
C TYR A 800 36.06 -1.38 7.22
N PHE A 801 36.50 -2.38 6.44
CA PHE A 801 35.59 -3.32 5.79
C PHE A 801 34.71 -4.07 6.79
N ILE A 802 35.25 -4.41 7.97
CA ILE A 802 34.48 -5.11 8.99
C ILE A 802 33.32 -4.26 9.53
N GLU A 803 33.50 -2.93 9.60
CA GLU A 803 32.44 -1.99 9.97
C GLU A 803 31.37 -1.91 8.88
N LEU A 804 31.75 -1.99 7.60
CA LEU A 804 30.78 -2.05 6.50
C LEU A 804 29.89 -3.29 6.62
N THR A 805 30.45 -4.44 7.01
CA THR A 805 29.66 -5.66 7.21
C THR A 805 28.70 -5.61 8.43
N ALA A 806 28.79 -4.57 9.26
CA ALA A 806 27.85 -4.25 10.34
C ALA A 806 26.80 -3.17 9.95
N ASN A 807 26.94 -2.59 8.75
CA ASN A 807 26.00 -1.65 8.18
C ASN A 807 24.74 -2.37 7.67
N THR A 808 23.58 -1.71 7.77
CA THR A 808 22.30 -2.25 7.30
C THR A 808 22.31 -2.60 5.83
N LEU A 809 23.04 -1.86 5.00
CA LEU A 809 23.17 -2.12 3.57
C LEU A 809 23.79 -3.50 3.28
N TYR A 810 24.66 -4.01 4.16
CA TYR A 810 25.34 -5.29 4.01
C TYR A 810 24.54 -6.49 4.56
N MET A 811 23.30 -6.27 5.01
CA MET A 811 22.44 -7.35 5.50
C MET A 811 21.96 -8.26 4.35
N PRO A 812 21.71 -9.56 4.63
CA PRO A 812 21.29 -10.50 3.61
C PRO A 812 19.82 -10.26 3.22
N VAL A 813 19.42 -10.83 2.09
CA VAL A 813 18.02 -10.93 1.65
C VAL A 813 17.75 -12.40 1.32
N ASN A 814 16.59 -12.93 1.74
CA ASN A 814 16.20 -14.30 1.36
C ASN A 814 16.03 -14.37 -0.16
N ARG A 815 16.97 -15.05 -0.83
CA ARG A 815 17.04 -15.11 -2.30
C ARG A 815 15.86 -15.84 -2.95
N LEU A 816 15.20 -16.74 -2.22
CA LEU A 816 14.05 -17.50 -2.74
C LEU A 816 12.81 -16.60 -2.75
N VAL A 817 12.58 -15.89 -1.66
CA VAL A 817 11.48 -14.93 -1.51
C VAL A 817 11.63 -13.78 -2.50
N ASP A 818 12.83 -13.20 -2.62
CA ASP A 818 13.06 -12.06 -3.52
C ASP A 818 12.91 -12.41 -5.01
N LYS A 819 13.15 -13.68 -5.38
CA LYS A 819 12.89 -14.19 -6.74
C LYS A 819 11.40 -14.45 -6.99
N ALA A 820 10.69 -15.00 -6.01
CA ALA A 820 9.27 -15.31 -6.13
C ALA A 820 8.38 -14.05 -6.02
N HIS A 821 8.77 -13.11 -5.17
CA HIS A 821 8.01 -11.92 -4.80
C HIS A 821 8.91 -10.68 -4.75
N PRO A 822 9.29 -10.06 -5.89
CA PRO A 822 10.21 -8.92 -5.92
C PRO A 822 9.76 -7.68 -5.12
N ASN A 823 8.48 -7.60 -4.73
CA ASN A 823 7.90 -6.53 -3.92
C ASN A 823 7.69 -6.94 -2.45
N TRP A 824 8.32 -8.01 -1.97
CA TRP A 824 8.19 -8.48 -0.58
C TRP A 824 8.43 -7.36 0.45
N ALA A 825 9.38 -6.46 0.19
CA ALA A 825 9.74 -5.39 1.11
C ALA A 825 8.67 -4.28 1.24
N THR A 826 7.68 -4.23 0.32
CA THR A 826 6.54 -3.31 0.44
C THR A 826 5.34 -3.94 1.14
N GLN A 827 5.41 -5.24 1.42
CA GLN A 827 4.32 -5.98 2.09
C GLN A 827 4.54 -5.97 3.60
N ARG A 828 3.44 -5.81 4.36
CA ARG A 828 3.42 -5.99 5.81
C ARG A 828 2.76 -7.33 6.13
N GLY A 829 3.19 -7.96 7.23
CA GLY A 829 2.61 -9.22 7.71
C GLY A 829 3.47 -10.45 7.43
N GLU A 830 2.82 -11.62 7.36
CA GLU A 830 3.51 -12.92 7.37
C GLU A 830 4.34 -13.22 6.11
N SER A 831 4.03 -12.56 4.98
CA SER A 831 4.81 -12.67 3.74
C SER A 831 6.15 -11.96 3.78
N PHE A 832 6.37 -11.08 4.77
CA PHE A 832 7.65 -10.39 4.97
C PHE A 832 8.63 -11.29 5.71
N VAL A 833 9.69 -11.69 5.01
CA VAL A 833 10.71 -12.63 5.52
C VAL A 833 11.95 -11.88 5.97
N CYS A 834 12.41 -12.17 7.19
CA CYS A 834 13.46 -11.41 7.87
C CYS A 834 14.29 -12.33 8.81
N ASN A 835 15.52 -11.98 9.17
CA ASN A 835 16.41 -12.84 9.99
C ASN A 835 16.88 -12.19 11.30
N GLY A 836 16.33 -11.02 11.63
CA GLY A 836 16.69 -10.22 12.79
C GLY A 836 15.86 -10.52 14.04
N PRO A 837 16.06 -9.73 15.11
CA PRO A 837 15.48 -9.97 16.43
C PRO A 837 13.96 -9.82 16.49
N PHE A 838 13.35 -9.05 15.59
CA PHE A 838 11.91 -8.80 15.54
C PHE A 838 11.35 -9.08 14.14
N LYS A 839 10.05 -9.38 14.11
CA LYS A 839 9.25 -9.54 12.89
C LYS A 839 7.93 -8.78 13.03
N TRP A 840 7.21 -8.59 11.93
CA TRP A 840 5.86 -8.02 12.01
C TRP A 840 4.96 -8.88 12.90
N LYS A 841 4.15 -8.20 13.71
CA LYS A 841 2.99 -8.82 14.37
C LYS A 841 1.79 -8.71 13.44
N THR A 842 1.03 -9.78 13.30
CA THR A 842 -0.17 -9.81 12.47
C THR A 842 -1.25 -8.97 13.15
N THR A 843 -1.57 -7.79 12.60
CA THR A 843 -2.61 -6.88 13.10
C THR A 843 -3.53 -6.43 11.97
N SER A 844 -4.72 -5.89 12.29
CA SER A 844 -5.59 -5.29 11.29
C SER A 844 -4.90 -4.11 10.59
N GLU A 845 -5.14 -3.93 9.28
CA GLU A 845 -4.53 -2.85 8.46
C GLU A 845 -4.88 -1.43 8.96
N SER A 846 -5.85 -1.30 9.87
CA SER A 846 -6.34 -0.05 10.47
C SER A 846 -5.56 0.43 11.70
N ALA A 847 -4.53 -0.28 12.15
CA ALA A 847 -3.79 0.11 13.36
C ALA A 847 -3.06 1.46 13.16
N PRO A 848 -3.20 2.43 14.07
CA PRO A 848 -2.50 3.72 13.99
C PRO A 848 -0.98 3.61 14.27
N PHE A 849 -0.48 2.39 14.51
CA PHE A 849 0.89 2.09 14.90
C PHE A 849 1.40 0.84 14.17
N LEU A 850 2.71 0.75 14.02
CA LEU A 850 3.43 -0.43 13.55
C LEU A 850 3.70 -1.37 14.73
N GLU A 851 3.22 -2.61 14.66
CA GLU A 851 3.47 -3.61 15.70
C GLU A 851 4.52 -4.64 15.27
N LEU A 852 5.54 -4.80 16.11
CA LEU A 852 6.58 -5.80 15.98
C LEU A 852 6.52 -6.74 17.17
N GLN A 853 6.84 -8.00 16.91
CA GLN A 853 6.98 -9.04 17.93
C GLN A 853 8.34 -9.70 17.84
N LYS A 854 8.83 -10.19 18.98
CA LYS A 854 10.06 -10.97 19.06
C LYS A 854 10.05 -12.12 18.05
N ASN A 855 11.15 -12.25 17.30
CA ASN A 855 11.32 -13.33 16.34
C ASN A 855 11.80 -14.59 17.07
N SER A 856 10.92 -15.57 17.25
CA SER A 856 11.24 -16.87 17.88
C SER A 856 12.22 -17.73 17.06
N GLN A 857 12.44 -17.42 15.78
CA GLN A 857 13.43 -18.08 14.93
C GLN A 857 14.83 -17.44 15.03
N HIS A 858 14.96 -16.32 15.74
CA HIS A 858 16.25 -15.63 15.87
C HIS A 858 17.28 -16.48 16.64
N TRP A 859 18.49 -16.57 16.11
CA TRP A 859 19.58 -17.38 16.69
C TRP A 859 19.94 -16.98 18.13
N ASN A 860 19.69 -15.72 18.51
CA ASN A 860 19.97 -15.17 19.83
C ASN A 860 18.71 -14.85 20.64
N GLN A 861 17.57 -15.47 20.31
CA GLN A 861 16.26 -15.15 20.92
C GLN A 861 16.26 -15.15 22.46
N LYS A 862 17.12 -15.96 23.11
CA LYS A 862 17.21 -16.04 24.58
C LYS A 862 17.74 -14.76 25.24
N ARG A 863 18.46 -13.91 24.50
CA ARG A 863 18.98 -12.62 24.99
C ARG A 863 18.06 -11.43 24.68
N ILE A 864 16.96 -11.66 23.95
CA ILE A 864 15.98 -10.62 23.63
C ILE A 864 14.96 -10.59 24.77
N GLU A 865 14.98 -9.55 25.60
CA GLU A 865 14.07 -9.38 26.75
C GLU A 865 12.77 -8.66 26.37
N ILE A 866 12.79 -7.84 25.31
CA ILE A 866 11.61 -7.14 24.81
C ILE A 866 10.75 -8.10 24.00
N ASP A 867 9.48 -8.22 24.35
CA ASP A 867 8.53 -9.08 23.65
C ASP A 867 7.90 -8.39 22.45
N HIS A 868 7.58 -7.10 22.60
CA HIS A 868 6.87 -6.31 21.60
C HIS A 868 7.46 -4.91 21.44
N ILE A 869 7.44 -4.41 20.20
CA ILE A 869 7.72 -3.00 19.91
C ILE A 869 6.50 -2.41 19.22
N GLN A 870 6.02 -1.29 19.75
CA GLN A 870 4.98 -0.48 19.16
C GLN A 870 5.59 0.80 18.64
N ALA A 871 5.62 0.98 17.32
CA ALA A 871 6.19 2.15 16.68
C ALA A 871 5.11 3.07 16.11
N SER A 872 5.15 4.34 16.49
CA SER A 872 4.08 5.31 16.23
C SER A 872 4.55 6.45 15.34
N GLN A 873 3.84 6.72 14.24
CA GLN A 873 4.20 7.83 13.36
C GLN A 873 3.84 9.17 13.97
N MET A 874 4.82 10.03 14.24
CA MET A 874 4.57 11.36 14.82
C MET A 874 5.74 12.31 14.65
N ASN A 875 5.46 13.61 14.81
CA ASN A 875 6.49 14.64 14.92
C ASN A 875 7.10 14.69 16.33
N LEU A 876 8.22 15.41 16.47
CA LEU A 876 8.95 15.52 17.72
C LEU A 876 8.12 16.15 18.86
N THR A 877 7.30 17.16 18.56
CA THR A 877 6.47 17.84 19.56
C THR A 877 5.45 16.88 20.18
N SER A 878 4.76 16.09 19.35
CA SER A 878 3.82 15.06 19.81
C SER A 878 4.54 13.95 20.58
N ALA A 879 5.73 13.53 20.14
CA ALA A 879 6.53 12.52 20.85
C ALA A 879 6.90 12.97 22.27
N VAL A 880 7.32 14.23 22.45
CA VAL A 880 7.64 14.79 23.77
C VAL A 880 6.42 14.79 24.70
N GLN A 881 5.24 15.16 24.18
CA GLN A 881 4.00 15.13 24.96
C GLN A 881 3.62 13.70 25.37
N MET A 882 3.74 12.73 24.46
CA MET A 882 3.42 11.33 24.75
C MET A 882 4.39 10.70 25.73
N PHE A 883 5.68 11.04 25.66
CA PHE A 883 6.68 10.60 26.62
C PHE A 883 6.40 11.14 28.03
N ASN A 884 6.12 12.45 28.15
CA ASN A 884 5.79 13.06 29.44
C ASN A 884 4.52 12.48 30.08
N THR A 885 3.65 11.85 29.29
CA THR A 885 2.42 11.18 29.77
C THR A 885 2.58 9.66 29.92
N GLY A 886 3.80 9.11 29.76
CA GLY A 886 4.07 7.68 29.89
C GLY A 886 3.48 6.81 28.77
N LYS A 887 3.05 7.43 27.66
CA LYS A 887 2.51 6.75 26.47
C LYS A 887 3.58 6.39 25.44
N LEU A 888 4.83 6.80 25.68
CA LEU A 888 5.99 6.56 24.83
C LEU A 888 7.19 6.36 25.75
N ASP A 889 8.06 5.40 25.44
CA ASP A 889 9.15 5.01 26.33
C ASP A 889 10.50 5.62 25.93
N LEU A 890 10.62 6.09 24.69
CA LEU A 890 11.87 6.64 24.15
C LEU A 890 11.59 7.78 23.16
N ILE A 891 12.26 8.92 23.29
CA ILE A 891 12.18 10.03 22.32
C ILE A 891 13.46 10.08 21.48
N GLY A 892 13.30 10.36 20.18
CA GLY A 892 14.40 10.53 19.22
C GLY A 892 14.65 9.28 18.39
N SER A 893 15.34 9.43 17.26
CA SER A 893 15.62 8.34 16.31
C SER A 893 16.75 7.38 16.77
N ASN A 894 17.20 7.51 18.01
CA ASN A 894 18.39 6.82 18.52
C ASN A 894 18.02 5.56 19.30
N LEU A 895 17.39 4.58 18.66
CA LEU A 895 17.51 3.20 19.15
C LEU A 895 18.95 2.69 19.01
N CYS A 896 19.76 3.28 18.13
CA CYS A 896 21.16 2.94 17.92
C CYS A 896 21.96 4.14 17.35
N SER A 897 22.41 5.06 18.19
CA SER A 897 23.54 5.94 17.83
C SER A 897 24.68 5.71 18.82
N SER A 898 25.61 4.83 18.48
CA SER A 898 26.98 4.94 18.97
C SER A 898 27.75 5.80 17.97
N GLY A 899 28.00 7.06 18.34
CA GLY A 899 28.97 7.95 17.69
C GLY A 899 28.57 8.49 16.32
#